data_AF-A0A8T0TDB2-F1
#
_entry.id   AF-A0A8T0TDB2-F1
#
_cell.length_a   1.000
_cell.length_b   1.000
_cell.length_c   1.000
_cell.angle_alpha   90.00
_cell.angle_beta   90.00
_cell.angle_gamma   90.00
#
_symmetry.space_group_name_H-M   'P 1'
#
loop_
_entity.id
_entity.type
_entity.pdbx_description
1 polymer ?
#
loop_
_entity_poly.entity_id
_entity_poly.type
_entity_poly.pdbx_seq_one_letter_code
_entity_poly.pdbx_strand_id
1 'polypeptide(L)'
;MARDLAPEVERLLQNRDPNTKKKAALCSIRIVRKVPDLAENFMSAAASLLKEKHHGVLISAVQLCTELCKASTEALEYLRKNCLEGLVRILRDVSNSSYAPEYDVAGITDPFLHIRVLKLMRTLGQGDADCSEYINDILAQVSTKTESNKNAGNAILYECVETIMGIEATSGLRVLAINILGRFLSNRDNNIRYVALNMLMKAIAVDTQAVQRHRATILECVKDADVSIRKRALELVYLLVNDTNVKPLTKELVDYLEVSDQDFKEDLTAKICSIVEKFSQDKLWYLDQMFRVLSLAGNYVKDDVWHALVVLMSNASELQGYSVRSLYKALLACGEQESLVRVAVWCIGEYGEMLVNNISMLDMEEPITVTESDAVDAVEVVLKRYSADVTTRAMCLVSLLKLSSRFPPTSERIKEIVAQNKGNTVLELQQRSIEFSSIIQRHQSIKSSLLERMPVLDEANYLVKRAASTQATVSSVKSAPAVTPGGQPKLPNGVAKPPAAPLADLLDLSSDDTPVTTSAPTTAPNDFLQDLLGIDLTDSSPAGGAPSTSTDILMDLLSIGSTPVQNGPPTSNFIPPGIETKPVAVTPQVVDLLDGLSSSTPLPDENAAYPTITAFQSATLRITFSFKKQPRKPQETTINATFTNLATTTFTDFVFQAAVPKVVFISDTCSHSRQRIF
;
A
#
# COMPACT_ATOMS: atom_id res chain seq x y z
N MET A 1 -30.69 -34.02 8.52
CA MET A 1 -30.41 -34.09 7.06
C MET A 1 -29.02 -34.65 6.76
N ALA A 2 -27.92 -33.96 7.07
CA ALA A 2 -26.58 -34.41 6.66
C ALA A 2 -26.13 -35.75 7.29
N ARG A 3 -26.51 -36.00 8.56
CA ARG A 3 -26.26 -37.30 9.22
C ARG A 3 -27.13 -38.41 8.62
N ASP A 4 -28.41 -38.14 8.45
CA ASP A 4 -29.42 -39.08 7.94
C ASP A 4 -29.23 -39.47 6.45
N LEU A 5 -28.59 -38.62 5.63
CA LEU A 5 -28.21 -38.95 4.25
C LEU A 5 -26.84 -39.64 4.11
N ALA A 6 -26.00 -39.64 5.16
CA ALA A 6 -24.64 -40.20 5.10
C ALA A 6 -24.58 -41.69 4.68
N PRO A 7 -25.37 -42.63 5.25
CA PRO A 7 -25.29 -44.05 4.84
C PRO A 7 -25.80 -44.29 3.41
N GLU A 8 -26.74 -43.50 2.92
CA GLU A 8 -27.22 -43.60 1.53
C GLU A 8 -26.17 -43.08 0.54
N VAL A 9 -25.45 -42.00 0.88
CA VAL A 9 -24.31 -41.53 0.08
C VAL A 9 -23.17 -42.55 0.11
N GLU A 10 -22.88 -43.17 1.27
CA GLU A 10 -21.90 -44.26 1.39
C GLU A 10 -22.25 -45.45 0.49
N ARG A 11 -23.52 -45.87 0.49
CA ARG A 11 -24.04 -46.91 -0.42
C ARG A 11 -23.84 -46.54 -1.90
N LEU A 12 -23.98 -45.26 -2.26
CA LEU A 12 -23.74 -44.77 -3.62
C LEU A 12 -22.25 -44.71 -4.01
N LEU A 13 -21.31 -44.62 -3.06
CA LEU A 13 -19.87 -44.78 -3.34
C LEU A 13 -19.52 -46.20 -3.83
N GLN A 14 -20.29 -47.21 -3.42
CA GLN A 14 -20.07 -48.61 -3.80
C GLN A 14 -20.69 -48.99 -5.17
N ASN A 15 -21.42 -48.08 -5.80
CA ASN A 15 -22.12 -48.33 -7.08
C ASN A 15 -21.16 -48.59 -8.25
N ARG A 16 -21.61 -49.29 -9.30
CA ARG A 16 -20.79 -49.63 -10.47
C ARG A 16 -20.56 -48.47 -11.44
N ASP A 17 -21.45 -47.48 -11.50
CA ASP A 17 -21.32 -46.33 -12.41
C ASP A 17 -20.29 -45.28 -11.91
N PRO A 18 -19.24 -44.96 -12.69
CA PRO A 18 -18.27 -43.90 -12.37
C PRO A 18 -18.90 -42.51 -12.18
N ASN A 19 -20.02 -42.21 -12.86
CA ASN A 19 -20.67 -40.89 -12.78
C ASN A 19 -21.44 -40.70 -11.46
N THR A 20 -22.01 -41.78 -10.93
CA THR A 20 -22.59 -41.83 -9.59
C THR A 20 -21.47 -41.78 -8.54
N LYS A 21 -20.42 -42.59 -8.68
CA LYS A 21 -19.25 -42.59 -7.79
C LYS A 21 -18.63 -41.20 -7.61
N LYS A 22 -18.30 -40.50 -8.70
CA LYS A 22 -17.68 -39.16 -8.63
C LYS A 22 -18.59 -38.12 -7.97
N LYS A 23 -19.91 -38.20 -8.18
CA LYS A 23 -20.90 -37.33 -7.52
C LYS A 23 -21.06 -37.65 -6.04
N ALA A 24 -21.12 -38.94 -5.68
CA ALA A 24 -21.21 -39.41 -4.31
C ALA A 24 -19.97 -39.00 -3.50
N ALA A 25 -18.75 -39.14 -4.03
CA ALA A 25 -17.52 -38.72 -3.35
C ALA A 25 -17.49 -37.20 -3.08
N LEU A 26 -17.92 -36.38 -4.05
CA LEU A 26 -18.09 -34.93 -3.85
C LEU A 26 -19.20 -34.59 -2.85
N CYS A 27 -20.23 -35.43 -2.71
CA CYS A 27 -21.25 -35.30 -1.68
C CYS A 27 -20.70 -35.67 -0.28
N SER A 28 -19.95 -36.77 -0.15
CA SER A 28 -19.24 -37.14 1.10
C SER A 28 -18.30 -36.03 1.57
N ILE A 29 -17.53 -35.39 0.67
CA ILE A 29 -16.73 -34.20 0.99
C ILE A 29 -17.59 -33.09 1.61
N ARG A 30 -18.82 -32.87 1.11
CA ARG A 30 -19.72 -31.84 1.64
C ARG A 30 -20.35 -32.24 2.97
N ILE A 31 -20.57 -33.53 3.21
CA ILE A 31 -21.04 -34.08 4.50
C ILE A 31 -19.93 -33.95 5.56
N VAL A 32 -18.72 -34.42 5.29
CA VAL A 32 -17.56 -34.33 6.22
C VAL A 32 -17.25 -32.87 6.57
N ARG A 33 -17.28 -31.95 5.59
CA ARG A 33 -17.16 -30.49 5.83
C ARG A 33 -18.32 -29.84 6.61
N LYS A 34 -19.36 -30.59 6.96
CA LYS A 34 -20.51 -30.14 7.75
C LYS A 34 -20.70 -30.90 9.06
N VAL A 35 -20.21 -32.14 9.13
CA VAL A 35 -20.24 -33.04 10.29
C VAL A 35 -18.93 -33.83 10.28
N PRO A 36 -17.85 -33.33 10.91
CA PRO A 36 -16.54 -34.00 10.90
C PRO A 36 -16.56 -35.39 11.53
N ASP A 37 -17.40 -35.57 12.56
CA ASP A 37 -17.67 -36.83 13.28
C ASP A 37 -18.24 -37.98 12.41
N LEU A 38 -18.49 -37.75 11.12
CA LEU A 38 -18.80 -38.82 10.15
C LEU A 38 -17.63 -39.18 9.21
N ALA A 39 -16.43 -38.66 9.46
CA ALA A 39 -15.24 -38.96 8.65
C ALA A 39 -14.91 -40.46 8.63
N GLU A 40 -15.01 -41.13 9.78
CA GLU A 40 -14.64 -42.54 9.96
C GLU A 40 -15.37 -43.49 9.00
N ASN A 41 -16.69 -43.33 8.86
CA ASN A 41 -17.54 -44.14 7.98
C ASN A 41 -17.04 -44.12 6.52
N PHE A 42 -16.52 -42.99 6.05
CA PHE A 42 -16.07 -42.83 4.67
C PHE A 42 -14.62 -43.27 4.41
N MET A 43 -13.84 -43.62 5.44
CA MET A 43 -12.40 -43.96 5.29
C MET A 43 -12.17 -45.20 4.42
N SER A 44 -12.90 -46.29 4.69
CA SER A 44 -12.79 -47.56 3.96
C SER A 44 -13.24 -47.43 2.50
N ALA A 45 -14.35 -46.70 2.28
CA ALA A 45 -14.86 -46.41 0.95
C ALA A 45 -13.87 -45.53 0.15
N ALA A 46 -13.29 -44.49 0.76
CA ALA A 46 -12.30 -43.63 0.12
C ALA A 46 -11.04 -44.40 -0.29
N ALA A 47 -10.51 -45.25 0.60
CA ALA A 47 -9.36 -46.12 0.31
C ALA A 47 -9.65 -47.13 -0.82
N SER A 48 -10.88 -47.64 -0.91
CA SER A 48 -11.31 -48.53 -2.01
C SER A 48 -11.39 -47.79 -3.36
N LEU A 49 -11.89 -46.55 -3.37
CA LEU A 49 -12.03 -45.73 -4.59
C LEU A 49 -10.70 -45.31 -5.23
N LEU A 50 -9.59 -45.32 -4.48
CA LEU A 50 -8.24 -45.11 -5.04
C LEU A 50 -7.73 -46.28 -5.91
N LYS A 51 -8.47 -47.40 -5.98
CA LYS A 51 -8.14 -48.55 -6.84
C LYS A 51 -8.86 -48.53 -8.19
N GLU A 52 -9.67 -47.52 -8.44
CA GLU A 52 -10.42 -47.32 -9.70
C GLU A 52 -9.51 -46.84 -10.84
N LYS A 53 -9.83 -47.22 -12.09
CA LYS A 53 -9.07 -46.74 -13.27
C LYS A 53 -9.56 -45.40 -13.82
N HIS A 54 -10.79 -44.99 -13.51
CA HIS A 54 -11.40 -43.81 -14.09
C HIS A 54 -10.89 -42.53 -13.40
N HIS A 55 -10.11 -41.72 -14.11
CA HIS A 55 -9.49 -40.48 -13.62
C HIS A 55 -10.46 -39.55 -12.89
N GLY A 56 -11.65 -39.33 -13.46
CA GLY A 56 -12.70 -38.51 -12.85
C GLY A 56 -13.33 -39.09 -11.56
N VAL A 57 -13.04 -40.34 -11.20
CA VAL A 57 -13.36 -40.93 -9.88
C VAL A 57 -12.15 -40.77 -8.97
N LEU A 58 -10.95 -41.12 -9.43
CA LEU A 58 -9.69 -40.94 -8.68
C LEU A 58 -9.53 -39.52 -8.14
N ILE A 59 -9.74 -38.48 -8.96
CA ILE A 59 -9.61 -37.09 -8.52
C ILE A 59 -10.61 -36.72 -7.40
N SER A 60 -11.81 -37.32 -7.42
CA SER A 60 -12.82 -37.13 -6.37
C SER A 60 -12.51 -37.93 -5.10
N ALA A 61 -11.90 -39.11 -5.23
CA ALA A 61 -11.47 -39.96 -4.12
C ALA A 61 -10.25 -39.35 -3.40
N VAL A 62 -9.24 -38.91 -4.14
CA VAL A 62 -8.07 -38.17 -3.63
C VAL A 62 -8.51 -36.90 -2.89
N GLN A 63 -9.49 -36.17 -3.44
CA GLN A 63 -10.04 -34.99 -2.77
C GLN A 63 -10.89 -35.35 -1.54
N LEU A 64 -11.53 -36.53 -1.48
CA LEU A 64 -12.20 -37.02 -0.28
C LEU A 64 -11.19 -37.36 0.82
N CYS A 65 -10.16 -38.15 0.51
CA CYS A 65 -9.04 -38.44 1.43
C CYS A 65 -8.39 -37.16 1.97
N THR A 66 -8.21 -36.14 1.11
CA THR A 66 -7.62 -34.84 1.49
C THR A 66 -8.46 -34.07 2.52
N GLU A 67 -9.77 -34.27 2.55
CA GLU A 67 -10.66 -33.62 3.54
C GLU A 67 -10.88 -34.52 4.77
N LEU A 68 -10.83 -35.84 4.62
CA LEU A 68 -10.80 -36.79 5.74
C LEU A 68 -9.57 -36.57 6.63
N CYS A 69 -8.37 -36.43 6.04
CA CYS A 69 -7.12 -36.13 6.77
C CYS A 69 -7.14 -34.79 7.52
N LYS A 70 -8.06 -33.87 7.19
CA LYS A 70 -8.25 -32.59 7.88
C LYS A 70 -9.36 -32.64 8.94
N ALA A 71 -10.23 -33.65 8.88
CA ALA A 71 -11.38 -33.80 9.76
C ALA A 71 -11.10 -34.70 10.97
N SER A 72 -10.24 -35.71 10.81
CA SER A 72 -9.82 -36.61 11.89
C SER A 72 -8.34 -37.02 11.75
N THR A 73 -7.63 -37.06 12.86
CA THR A 73 -6.25 -37.57 12.96
C THR A 73 -6.18 -39.10 12.80
N GLU A 74 -7.20 -39.82 13.27
CA GLU A 74 -7.29 -41.28 13.10
C GLU A 74 -7.47 -41.66 11.63
N ALA A 75 -8.25 -40.84 10.90
CA ALA A 75 -8.36 -40.96 9.44
C ALA A 75 -7.03 -40.70 8.72
N LEU A 76 -6.21 -39.75 9.22
CA LEU A 76 -4.89 -39.48 8.68
C LEU A 76 -3.97 -40.71 8.84
N GLU A 77 -3.92 -41.32 10.02
CA GLU A 77 -3.17 -42.56 10.26
C GLU A 77 -3.64 -43.75 9.42
N TYR A 78 -4.96 -43.96 9.32
CA TYR A 78 -5.52 -45.03 8.49
C TYR A 78 -5.17 -44.85 7.01
N LEU A 79 -5.23 -43.61 6.50
CA LEU A 79 -4.92 -43.29 5.11
C LEU A 79 -3.40 -43.35 4.82
N ARG A 80 -2.53 -42.98 5.77
CA ARG A 80 -1.07 -43.23 5.67
C ARG A 80 -0.79 -44.72 5.43
N LYS A 81 -1.30 -45.59 6.31
CA LYS A 81 -1.02 -47.03 6.28
C LYS A 81 -1.63 -47.72 5.04
N ASN A 82 -2.84 -47.33 4.61
CA ASN A 82 -3.61 -48.10 3.62
C ASN A 82 -3.70 -47.49 2.21
N CYS A 83 -3.35 -46.21 2.01
CA CYS A 83 -3.49 -45.53 0.72
C CYS A 83 -2.17 -45.13 0.06
N LEU A 84 -1.06 -45.10 0.81
CA LEU A 84 0.22 -44.56 0.35
C LEU A 84 0.76 -45.24 -0.91
N GLU A 85 0.83 -46.58 -0.93
CA GLU A 85 1.23 -47.36 -2.12
C GLU A 85 0.34 -47.04 -3.34
N GLY A 86 -0.98 -46.94 -3.12
CA GLY A 86 -1.96 -46.60 -4.16
C GLY A 86 -1.74 -45.21 -4.75
N LEU A 87 -1.41 -44.22 -3.91
CA LEU A 87 -1.12 -42.85 -4.34
C LEU A 87 0.21 -42.75 -5.09
N VAL A 88 1.27 -43.43 -4.61
CA VAL A 88 2.56 -43.51 -5.33
C VAL A 88 2.39 -44.22 -6.66
N ARG A 89 1.55 -45.27 -6.72
CA ARG A 89 1.17 -45.92 -7.97
C ARG A 89 0.44 -44.97 -8.92
N ILE A 90 -0.63 -44.29 -8.49
CA ILE A 90 -1.37 -43.34 -9.34
C ILE A 90 -0.42 -42.26 -9.87
N LEU A 91 0.45 -41.71 -9.01
CA LEU A 91 1.41 -40.67 -9.42
C LEU A 91 2.43 -41.20 -10.43
N ARG A 92 2.93 -42.43 -10.26
CA ARG A 92 3.82 -43.12 -11.20
C ARG A 92 3.12 -43.44 -12.52
N ASP A 93 1.89 -43.95 -12.47
CA ASP A 93 1.09 -44.31 -13.63
C ASP A 93 0.77 -43.04 -14.46
N VAL A 94 0.33 -41.93 -13.83
CA VAL A 94 0.12 -40.64 -14.52
C VAL A 94 1.44 -40.06 -15.06
N SER A 95 2.55 -40.15 -14.31
CA SER A 95 3.86 -39.65 -14.75
C SER A 95 4.49 -40.47 -15.89
N ASN A 96 4.11 -41.74 -16.03
CA ASN A 96 4.63 -42.65 -17.06
C ASN A 96 3.61 -43.01 -18.15
N SER A 97 2.37 -42.53 -18.05
CA SER A 97 1.33 -42.79 -19.05
C SER A 97 1.76 -42.34 -20.44
N SER A 98 1.47 -43.18 -21.43
CA SER A 98 1.46 -42.73 -22.83
C SER A 98 0.32 -41.74 -23.05
N TYR A 99 0.40 -40.98 -24.15
CA TYR A 99 -0.58 -39.96 -24.53
C TYR A 99 -2.02 -40.52 -24.54
N ALA A 100 -2.89 -39.90 -23.74
CA ALA A 100 -4.30 -40.26 -23.59
C ALA A 100 -5.17 -39.04 -23.96
N PRO A 101 -5.79 -38.98 -25.16
CA PRO A 101 -6.42 -37.77 -25.69
C PRO A 101 -7.64 -37.28 -24.90
N GLU A 102 -8.21 -38.13 -24.04
CA GLU A 102 -9.31 -37.77 -23.13
C GLU A 102 -8.86 -37.02 -21.86
N TYR A 103 -7.56 -37.09 -21.50
CA TYR A 103 -7.01 -36.44 -20.30
C TYR A 103 -5.73 -35.61 -20.55
N ASP A 104 -5.26 -35.52 -21.80
CA ASP A 104 -4.09 -34.69 -22.15
C ASP A 104 -4.39 -33.19 -22.04
N VAL A 105 -3.47 -32.45 -21.42
CA VAL A 105 -3.47 -30.98 -21.41
C VAL A 105 -2.11 -30.49 -21.90
N ALA A 106 -2.02 -30.29 -23.22
CA ALA A 106 -0.86 -29.75 -23.93
C ALA A 106 0.41 -30.64 -23.84
N GLY A 107 0.24 -31.96 -23.96
CA GLY A 107 1.31 -32.96 -23.91
C GLY A 107 1.56 -33.55 -22.52
N ILE A 108 0.69 -33.26 -21.55
CA ILE A 108 0.79 -33.73 -20.16
C ILE A 108 -0.52 -34.42 -19.77
N THR A 109 -0.43 -35.71 -19.42
CA THR A 109 -1.55 -36.51 -18.92
C THR A 109 -2.03 -36.01 -17.56
N ASP A 110 -3.31 -35.63 -17.50
CA ASP A 110 -4.07 -35.22 -16.30
C ASP A 110 -3.31 -34.44 -15.22
N PRO A 111 -2.93 -33.17 -15.49
CA PRO A 111 -2.30 -32.32 -14.48
C PRO A 111 -3.20 -32.07 -13.28
N PHE A 112 -4.53 -32.19 -13.41
CA PHE A 112 -5.46 -31.94 -12.30
C PHE A 112 -5.44 -33.08 -11.27
N LEU A 113 -5.45 -34.34 -11.71
CA LEU A 113 -5.24 -35.50 -10.85
C LEU A 113 -3.84 -35.46 -10.25
N HIS A 114 -2.82 -35.17 -11.04
CA HIS A 114 -1.41 -35.10 -10.61
C HIS A 114 -1.24 -34.10 -9.43
N ILE A 115 -1.73 -32.86 -9.59
CA ILE A 115 -1.71 -31.82 -8.54
C ILE A 115 -2.53 -32.22 -7.30
N ARG A 116 -3.65 -32.94 -7.47
CA ARG A 116 -4.46 -33.40 -6.32
C ARG A 116 -3.77 -34.53 -5.53
N VAL A 117 -3.07 -35.43 -6.21
CA VAL A 117 -2.28 -36.50 -5.55
C VAL A 117 -1.11 -35.89 -4.78
N LEU A 118 -0.38 -34.93 -5.36
CA LEU A 118 0.68 -34.19 -4.66
C LEU A 118 0.16 -33.46 -3.41
N LYS A 119 -1.03 -32.84 -3.49
CA LYS A 119 -1.71 -32.21 -2.34
C LYS A 119 -1.97 -33.17 -1.20
N LEU A 120 -2.46 -34.37 -1.51
CA LEU A 120 -2.71 -35.41 -0.51
C LEU A 120 -1.41 -35.97 0.07
N MET A 121 -0.39 -36.23 -0.76
CA MET A 121 0.92 -36.69 -0.30
C MET A 121 1.56 -35.73 0.69
N ARG A 122 1.48 -34.41 0.48
CA ARG A 122 1.93 -33.42 1.46
C ARG A 122 1.22 -33.55 2.80
N THR A 123 -0.12 -33.66 2.80
CA THR A 123 -0.90 -33.79 4.04
C THR A 123 -0.64 -35.12 4.76
N LEU A 124 -0.30 -36.19 4.03
CA LEU A 124 0.08 -37.47 4.64
C LEU A 124 1.51 -37.43 5.22
N GLY A 125 2.50 -36.94 4.48
CA GLY A 125 3.91 -36.89 4.90
C GLY A 125 4.28 -35.78 5.89
N GLN A 126 3.37 -34.85 6.21
CA GLN A 126 3.63 -33.80 7.18
C GLN A 126 3.72 -34.39 8.61
N GLY A 127 4.91 -34.31 9.24
CA GLY A 127 5.16 -34.86 10.57
C GLY A 127 5.22 -36.40 10.58
N ASP A 128 5.79 -37.00 9.54
CA ASP A 128 6.01 -38.46 9.43
C ASP A 128 7.22 -38.73 8.53
N ALA A 129 8.30 -39.21 9.14
CA ALA A 129 9.56 -39.50 8.45
C ALA A 129 9.46 -40.73 7.54
N ASP A 130 8.82 -41.81 7.99
CA ASP A 130 8.69 -43.06 7.22
C ASP A 130 7.85 -42.84 5.95
N CYS A 131 6.73 -42.11 6.07
CA CYS A 131 5.94 -41.69 4.92
C CYS A 131 6.71 -40.72 4.02
N SER A 132 7.52 -39.81 4.58
CA SER A 132 8.35 -38.89 3.79
C SER A 132 9.41 -39.64 2.98
N GLU A 133 10.10 -40.61 3.58
CA GLU A 133 11.12 -41.42 2.90
C GLU A 133 10.54 -42.20 1.72
N TYR A 134 9.41 -42.89 1.92
CA TYR A 134 8.73 -43.63 0.85
C TYR A 134 8.23 -42.74 -0.32
N ILE A 135 7.95 -41.46 -0.06
CA ILE A 135 7.47 -40.50 -1.08
C ILE A 135 8.63 -39.80 -1.81
N ASN A 136 9.84 -39.72 -1.23
CA ASN A 136 10.97 -38.97 -1.79
C ASN A 136 11.33 -39.39 -3.23
N ASP A 137 11.38 -40.69 -3.52
CA ASP A 137 11.73 -41.23 -4.85
C ASP A 137 10.76 -40.78 -5.95
N ILE A 138 9.45 -40.83 -5.69
CA ILE A 138 8.45 -40.42 -6.68
C ILE A 138 8.42 -38.89 -6.85
N LEU A 139 8.68 -38.11 -5.79
CA LEU A 139 8.84 -36.66 -5.91
C LEU A 139 10.10 -36.28 -6.71
N ALA A 140 11.21 -37.02 -6.54
CA ALA A 140 12.40 -36.84 -7.37
C ALA A 140 12.14 -37.20 -8.84
N GLN A 141 11.42 -38.30 -9.11
CA GLN A 141 11.00 -38.69 -10.46
C GLN A 141 10.09 -37.62 -11.11
N VAL A 142 9.08 -37.12 -10.39
CA VAL A 142 8.18 -36.05 -10.90
C VAL A 142 8.95 -34.75 -11.14
N SER A 143 9.80 -34.34 -10.21
CA SER A 143 10.59 -33.10 -10.31
C SER A 143 11.58 -33.09 -11.47
N THR A 144 12.09 -34.25 -11.88
CA THR A 144 13.05 -34.39 -12.98
C THR A 144 12.41 -34.68 -14.33
N LYS A 145 11.29 -35.42 -14.36
CA LYS A 145 10.61 -35.80 -15.62
C LYS A 145 9.63 -34.74 -16.14
N THR A 146 9.05 -33.91 -15.28
CA THR A 146 8.00 -32.96 -15.70
C THR A 146 8.59 -31.79 -16.51
N GLU A 147 8.10 -31.60 -17.74
CA GLU A 147 8.53 -30.50 -18.61
C GLU A 147 8.06 -29.13 -18.07
N SER A 148 8.97 -28.14 -18.03
CA SER A 148 8.68 -26.77 -17.56
C SER A 148 8.38 -25.77 -18.69
N ASN A 149 8.07 -26.27 -19.88
CA ASN A 149 7.81 -25.50 -21.11
C ASN A 149 6.35 -25.06 -21.26
N LYS A 150 5.41 -25.64 -20.49
CA LYS A 150 3.97 -25.33 -20.49
C LYS A 150 3.47 -25.05 -19.08
N ASN A 151 2.39 -24.26 -18.98
CA ASN A 151 1.82 -23.86 -17.69
C ASN A 151 1.26 -25.06 -16.89
N ALA A 152 0.80 -26.12 -17.56
CA ALA A 152 0.39 -27.37 -16.89
C ALA A 152 1.55 -28.05 -16.14
N GLY A 153 2.72 -28.18 -16.77
CA GLY A 153 3.90 -28.77 -16.15
C GLY A 153 4.51 -27.86 -15.07
N ASN A 154 4.49 -26.55 -15.28
CA ASN A 154 4.88 -25.58 -14.25
C ASN A 154 3.93 -25.60 -13.03
N ALA A 155 2.64 -25.89 -13.21
CA ALA A 155 1.69 -26.08 -12.11
C ALA A 155 1.87 -27.41 -11.36
N ILE A 156 2.26 -28.49 -12.04
CA ILE A 156 2.68 -29.75 -11.41
C ILE A 156 3.95 -29.52 -10.57
N LEU A 157 4.96 -28.88 -11.16
CA LEU A 157 6.23 -28.58 -10.49
C LEU A 157 6.05 -27.62 -9.31
N TYR A 158 5.16 -26.62 -9.41
CA TYR A 158 4.75 -25.78 -8.28
C TYR A 158 4.28 -26.65 -7.11
N GLU A 159 3.31 -27.54 -7.35
CA GLU A 159 2.76 -28.35 -6.26
C GLU A 159 3.77 -29.37 -5.75
N CYS A 160 4.61 -29.92 -6.62
CA CYS A 160 5.67 -30.86 -6.25
C CYS A 160 6.69 -30.20 -5.32
N VAL A 161 7.12 -28.96 -5.62
CA VAL A 161 7.97 -28.18 -4.73
C VAL A 161 7.25 -27.80 -3.44
N GLU A 162 5.97 -27.44 -3.49
CA GLU A 162 5.21 -27.11 -2.28
C GLU A 162 4.95 -28.35 -1.39
N THR A 163 4.94 -29.55 -1.98
CA THR A 163 4.95 -30.84 -1.26
C THR A 163 6.32 -31.11 -0.64
N ILE A 164 7.43 -31.00 -1.39
CA ILE A 164 8.80 -31.19 -0.87
C ILE A 164 9.12 -30.25 0.30
N MET A 165 8.64 -29.01 0.26
CA MET A 165 8.81 -28.03 1.35
C MET A 165 7.89 -28.28 2.56
N GLY A 166 6.83 -29.08 2.40
CA GLY A 166 5.85 -29.37 3.46
C GLY A 166 6.06 -30.68 4.21
N ILE A 167 7.05 -31.50 3.81
CA ILE A 167 7.35 -32.82 4.40
C ILE A 167 8.80 -32.90 4.90
N GLU A 168 9.16 -34.00 5.56
CA GLU A 168 10.50 -34.25 6.10
C GLU A 168 11.46 -34.80 5.03
N ALA A 169 11.43 -34.18 3.85
CA ALA A 169 12.27 -34.52 2.70
C ALA A 169 13.77 -34.30 2.97
N THR A 170 14.60 -35.18 2.41
CA THR A 170 16.06 -35.10 2.45
C THR A 170 16.57 -33.76 1.90
N SER A 171 17.66 -33.23 2.49
CA SER A 171 18.26 -31.95 2.08
C SER A 171 18.56 -31.85 0.58
N GLY A 172 19.02 -32.93 -0.06
CA GLY A 172 19.24 -32.98 -1.51
C GLY A 172 17.97 -32.72 -2.34
N LEU A 173 16.82 -33.25 -1.93
CA LEU A 173 15.54 -33.04 -2.59
C LEU A 173 15.00 -31.62 -2.37
N ARG A 174 15.21 -31.05 -1.16
CA ARG A 174 14.90 -29.64 -0.88
C ARG A 174 15.77 -28.68 -1.71
N VAL A 175 17.06 -28.96 -1.88
CA VAL A 175 17.96 -28.19 -2.76
C VAL A 175 17.53 -28.29 -4.23
N LEU A 176 17.16 -29.49 -4.72
CA LEU A 176 16.61 -29.66 -6.08
C LEU A 176 15.34 -28.82 -6.28
N ALA A 177 14.45 -28.84 -5.30
CA ALA A 177 13.21 -28.05 -5.33
C ALA A 177 13.47 -26.53 -5.36
N ILE A 178 14.44 -26.04 -4.58
CA ILE A 178 14.83 -24.61 -4.60
C ILE A 178 15.50 -24.23 -5.94
N ASN A 179 16.32 -25.10 -6.53
CA ASN A 179 16.87 -24.88 -7.87
C ASN A 179 15.77 -24.76 -8.95
N ILE A 180 14.66 -25.52 -8.82
CA ILE A 180 13.49 -25.40 -9.70
C ILE A 180 12.82 -24.02 -9.54
N LEU A 181 12.72 -23.48 -8.31
CA LEU A 181 12.23 -22.13 -8.07
C LEU A 181 13.17 -21.06 -8.62
N GLY A 182 14.49 -21.26 -8.53
CA GLY A 182 15.48 -20.40 -9.20
C GLY A 182 15.26 -20.32 -10.71
N ARG A 183 15.02 -21.47 -11.37
CA ARG A 183 14.64 -21.52 -12.80
C ARG A 183 13.31 -20.81 -13.08
N PHE A 184 12.36 -20.80 -12.13
CA PHE A 184 11.10 -20.07 -12.28
C PHE A 184 11.26 -18.55 -12.09
N LEU A 185 12.20 -18.07 -11.27
CA LEU A 185 12.54 -16.64 -11.21
C LEU A 185 13.14 -16.13 -12.54
N SER A 186 13.95 -16.95 -13.23
CA SER A 186 14.48 -16.60 -14.55
C SER A 186 13.50 -16.85 -15.71
N ASN A 187 12.20 -17.09 -15.44
CA ASN A 187 11.21 -17.34 -16.48
C ASN A 187 10.69 -16.02 -17.08
N ARG A 188 10.44 -16.02 -18.39
CA ARG A 188 9.88 -14.86 -19.11
C ARG A 188 8.45 -14.53 -18.67
N ASP A 189 7.65 -15.50 -18.21
CA ASP A 189 6.30 -15.25 -17.74
C ASP A 189 6.28 -14.61 -16.33
N ASN A 190 5.72 -13.40 -16.24
CA ASN A 190 5.51 -12.67 -14.97
C ASN A 190 4.74 -13.51 -13.93
N ASN A 191 3.77 -14.32 -14.36
CA ASN A 191 2.99 -15.18 -13.47
C ASN A 191 3.89 -16.22 -12.78
N ILE A 192 4.82 -16.81 -13.53
CA ILE A 192 5.75 -17.82 -13.02
C ILE A 192 6.76 -17.17 -12.05
N ARG A 193 7.26 -15.97 -12.37
CA ARG A 193 8.10 -15.15 -11.46
C ARG A 193 7.38 -14.83 -10.15
N TYR A 194 6.17 -14.28 -10.20
CA TYR A 194 5.37 -13.95 -9.02
C TYR A 194 5.10 -15.18 -8.13
N VAL A 195 4.73 -16.29 -8.77
CA VAL A 195 4.49 -17.58 -8.09
C VAL A 195 5.76 -18.08 -7.40
N ALA A 196 6.92 -18.03 -8.06
CA ALA A 196 8.20 -18.46 -7.48
C ALA A 196 8.62 -17.64 -6.25
N LEU A 197 8.47 -16.31 -6.28
CA LEU A 197 8.74 -15.44 -5.13
C LEU A 197 7.89 -15.84 -3.91
N ASN A 198 6.59 -16.09 -4.12
CA ASN A 198 5.66 -16.53 -3.07
C ASN A 198 6.00 -17.93 -2.52
N MET A 199 6.64 -18.81 -3.31
CA MET A 199 7.17 -20.09 -2.83
C MET A 199 8.46 -19.94 -2.03
N LEU A 200 9.40 -19.13 -2.52
CA LEU A 200 10.68 -18.89 -1.83
C LEU A 200 10.47 -18.22 -0.47
N MET A 201 9.45 -17.36 -0.35
CA MET A 201 9.03 -16.77 0.92
C MET A 201 8.63 -17.81 1.98
N LYS A 202 7.98 -18.91 1.56
CA LYS A 202 7.71 -20.07 2.43
C LYS A 202 8.97 -20.88 2.69
N ALA A 203 9.80 -21.10 1.67
CA ALA A 203 11.00 -21.94 1.74
C ALA A 203 12.10 -21.38 2.67
N ILE A 204 12.18 -20.06 2.87
CA ILE A 204 13.15 -19.43 3.81
C ILE A 204 13.05 -20.02 5.22
N ALA A 205 11.85 -20.37 5.68
CA ALA A 205 11.60 -20.97 7.00
C ALA A 205 12.10 -22.43 7.12
N VAL A 206 12.49 -23.07 6.02
CA VAL A 206 12.93 -24.48 5.96
C VAL A 206 14.41 -24.59 5.59
N ASP A 207 14.86 -23.84 4.58
CA ASP A 207 16.27 -23.76 4.16
C ASP A 207 16.60 -22.36 3.62
N THR A 208 17.04 -21.48 4.52
CA THR A 208 17.48 -20.15 4.15
C THR A 208 18.78 -20.18 3.31
N GLN A 209 19.67 -21.16 3.52
CA GLN A 209 20.98 -21.21 2.84
C GLN A 209 20.87 -21.55 1.36
N ALA A 210 19.96 -22.44 0.97
CA ALA A 210 19.69 -22.73 -0.43
C ALA A 210 19.02 -21.53 -1.13
N VAL A 211 18.08 -20.83 -0.48
CA VAL A 211 17.44 -19.62 -1.07
C VAL A 211 18.46 -18.49 -1.29
N GLN A 212 19.42 -18.30 -0.39
CA GLN A 212 20.50 -17.29 -0.55
C GLN A 212 21.31 -17.44 -1.84
N ARG A 213 21.37 -18.65 -2.45
CA ARG A 213 22.07 -18.88 -3.73
C ARG A 213 21.41 -18.13 -4.89
N HIS A 214 20.10 -17.89 -4.82
CA HIS A 214 19.33 -17.16 -5.83
C HIS A 214 19.16 -15.66 -5.53
N ARG A 215 19.85 -15.13 -4.49
CA ARG A 215 19.71 -13.73 -4.03
C ARG A 215 19.88 -12.69 -5.16
N ALA A 216 20.75 -12.94 -6.13
CA ALA A 216 21.00 -12.02 -7.24
C ALA A 216 19.76 -11.88 -8.15
N THR A 217 19.16 -13.00 -8.56
CA THR A 217 17.93 -13.03 -9.36
C THR A 217 16.72 -12.49 -8.57
N ILE A 218 16.68 -12.71 -7.26
CA ILE A 218 15.65 -12.14 -6.38
C ILE A 218 15.78 -10.60 -6.32
N LEU A 219 17.01 -10.07 -6.27
CA LEU A 219 17.27 -8.64 -6.23
C LEU A 219 17.06 -7.97 -7.59
N GLU A 220 17.29 -8.68 -8.69
CA GLU A 220 16.84 -8.31 -10.04
C GLU A 220 15.30 -8.19 -10.11
N CYS A 221 14.56 -9.09 -9.45
CA CYS A 221 13.09 -9.00 -9.36
C CYS A 221 12.58 -7.80 -8.53
N VAL A 222 13.41 -7.12 -7.73
CA VAL A 222 13.06 -5.83 -7.08
C VAL A 222 13.01 -4.69 -8.11
N LYS A 223 13.66 -4.88 -9.28
CA LYS A 223 13.76 -3.92 -10.39
C LYS A 223 12.82 -4.27 -11.56
N ASP A 224 11.90 -5.20 -11.35
CA ASP A 224 10.92 -5.66 -12.34
C ASP A 224 9.94 -4.54 -12.76
N ALA A 225 9.34 -4.63 -13.94
CA ALA A 225 8.29 -3.70 -14.35
C ALA A 225 7.00 -3.91 -13.53
N ASP A 226 6.69 -5.16 -13.15
CA ASP A 226 5.48 -5.51 -12.44
C ASP A 226 5.55 -5.13 -10.95
N VAL A 227 4.67 -4.23 -10.52
CA VAL A 227 4.58 -3.74 -9.13
C VAL A 227 4.34 -4.88 -8.13
N SER A 228 3.60 -5.92 -8.54
CA SER A 228 3.30 -7.09 -7.70
C SER A 228 4.55 -7.94 -7.49
N ILE A 229 5.36 -8.12 -8.53
CA ILE A 229 6.65 -8.82 -8.46
C ILE A 229 7.60 -8.02 -7.57
N ARG A 230 7.74 -6.70 -7.80
CA ARG A 230 8.62 -5.83 -7.00
C ARG A 230 8.30 -5.84 -5.51
N LYS A 231 7.03 -5.70 -5.12
CA LYS A 231 6.62 -5.74 -3.71
C LYS A 231 6.92 -7.10 -3.07
N ARG A 232 6.66 -8.23 -3.76
CA ARG A 232 7.01 -9.58 -3.26
C ARG A 232 8.51 -9.84 -3.21
N ALA A 233 9.28 -9.33 -4.18
CA ALA A 233 10.73 -9.43 -4.19
C ALA A 233 11.35 -8.63 -3.03
N LEU A 234 10.85 -7.42 -2.75
CA LEU A 234 11.31 -6.60 -1.62
C LEU A 234 10.98 -7.24 -0.25
N GLU A 235 9.79 -7.81 -0.09
CA GLU A 235 9.45 -8.63 1.08
C GLU A 235 10.39 -9.84 1.24
N LEU A 236 10.75 -10.50 0.13
CA LEU A 236 11.66 -11.64 0.13
C LEU A 236 13.11 -11.23 0.46
N VAL A 237 13.60 -10.11 -0.09
CA VAL A 237 14.93 -9.55 0.23
C VAL A 237 15.01 -9.19 1.71
N TYR A 238 13.98 -8.58 2.30
CA TYR A 238 13.92 -8.27 3.73
C TYR A 238 14.11 -9.52 4.61
N LEU A 239 13.51 -10.65 4.22
CA LEU A 239 13.66 -11.94 4.92
C LEU A 239 15.01 -12.63 4.66
N LEU A 240 15.77 -12.19 3.66
CA LEU A 240 17.10 -12.70 3.33
C LEU A 240 18.24 -11.86 3.93
N VAL A 241 17.98 -10.75 4.61
CA VAL A 241 19.05 -9.97 5.25
C VAL A 241 19.60 -10.71 6.48
N ASN A 242 20.92 -10.73 6.59
CA ASN A 242 21.69 -11.17 7.76
C ASN A 242 22.95 -10.30 7.90
N ASP A 243 23.65 -10.42 9.03
CA ASP A 243 24.80 -9.61 9.40
C ASP A 243 25.96 -9.66 8.38
N THR A 244 26.07 -10.73 7.58
CA THR A 244 27.12 -10.88 6.55
C THR A 244 26.76 -10.23 5.21
N ASN A 245 25.46 -10.05 4.91
CA ASN A 245 24.99 -9.55 3.62
C ASN A 245 24.27 -8.19 3.69
N VAL A 246 24.00 -7.66 4.89
CA VAL A 246 23.31 -6.38 5.10
C VAL A 246 23.98 -5.21 4.37
N LYS A 247 25.31 -5.06 4.49
CA LYS A 247 26.03 -3.92 3.88
C LYS A 247 25.89 -3.86 2.34
N PRO A 248 26.16 -4.94 1.57
CA PRO A 248 25.94 -4.92 0.12
C PRO A 248 24.47 -4.88 -0.29
N LEU A 249 23.55 -5.56 0.42
CA LEU A 249 22.12 -5.51 0.08
C LEU A 249 21.51 -4.13 0.31
N THR A 250 21.81 -3.49 1.44
CA THR A 250 21.35 -2.13 1.75
C THR A 250 21.87 -1.15 0.71
N LYS A 251 23.15 -1.26 0.32
CA LYS A 251 23.70 -0.43 -0.76
C LYS A 251 22.90 -0.57 -2.06
N GLU A 252 22.68 -1.78 -2.55
CA GLU A 252 22.00 -1.97 -3.85
C GLU A 252 20.51 -1.55 -3.80
N LEU A 253 19.84 -1.65 -2.63
CA LEU A 253 18.50 -1.10 -2.43
C LEU A 253 18.49 0.44 -2.41
N VAL A 254 19.51 1.08 -1.81
CA VAL A 254 19.68 2.54 -1.79
C VAL A 254 20.08 3.08 -3.17
N ASP A 255 20.93 2.38 -3.91
CA ASP A 255 21.28 2.71 -5.30
C ASP A 255 20.03 2.60 -6.21
N TYR A 256 19.11 1.66 -5.95
CA TYR A 256 17.81 1.58 -6.64
C TYR A 256 16.77 2.61 -6.15
N LEU A 257 16.87 3.09 -4.91
CA LEU A 257 15.97 4.13 -4.37
C LEU A 257 16.08 5.45 -5.14
N GLU A 258 17.23 5.73 -5.77
CA GLU A 258 17.43 6.91 -6.61
C GLU A 258 16.53 6.86 -7.86
N VAL A 259 16.53 5.73 -8.59
CA VAL A 259 15.88 5.55 -9.91
C VAL A 259 14.47 4.94 -9.88
N SER A 260 13.91 4.63 -8.71
CA SER A 260 12.61 3.95 -8.57
C SER A 260 11.38 4.87 -8.70
N ASP A 261 10.22 4.27 -9.01
CA ASP A 261 8.93 4.97 -9.13
C ASP A 261 8.43 5.52 -7.78
N GLN A 262 7.75 6.68 -7.81
CA GLN A 262 7.23 7.35 -6.61
C GLN A 262 6.35 6.43 -5.74
N ASP A 263 5.43 5.68 -6.36
CA ASP A 263 4.54 4.71 -5.68
C ASP A 263 5.27 3.53 -5.02
N PHE A 264 6.55 3.31 -5.38
CA PHE A 264 7.41 2.28 -4.79
C PHE A 264 8.42 2.86 -3.78
N LYS A 265 8.71 4.18 -3.83
CA LYS A 265 9.66 4.81 -2.89
C LYS A 265 9.20 4.72 -1.44
N GLU A 266 7.90 4.79 -1.12
CA GLU A 266 7.43 4.60 0.27
C GLU A 266 7.76 3.20 0.80
N ASP A 267 7.36 2.14 0.09
CA ASP A 267 7.64 0.75 0.48
C ASP A 267 9.14 0.47 0.57
N LEU A 268 9.91 0.91 -0.43
CA LEU A 268 11.36 0.71 -0.49
C LEU A 268 12.08 1.43 0.66
N THR A 269 11.77 2.71 0.88
CA THR A 269 12.32 3.48 2.00
C THR A 269 11.96 2.86 3.35
N ALA A 270 10.69 2.50 3.58
CA ALA A 270 10.26 1.88 4.83
C ALA A 270 10.98 0.55 5.11
N LYS A 271 11.23 -0.26 4.08
CA LYS A 271 11.99 -1.52 4.21
C LYS A 271 13.48 -1.28 4.42
N ILE A 272 14.10 -0.31 3.73
CA ILE A 272 15.51 0.06 3.94
C ILE A 272 15.71 0.55 5.39
N CYS A 273 14.87 1.47 5.89
CA CYS A 273 14.96 1.93 7.28
C CYS A 273 14.81 0.77 8.28
N SER A 274 13.85 -0.14 8.07
CA SER A 274 13.68 -1.31 8.96
C SER A 274 14.86 -2.31 8.89
N ILE A 275 15.56 -2.41 7.76
CA ILE A 275 16.80 -3.20 7.65
C ILE A 275 17.93 -2.52 8.43
N VAL A 276 18.14 -1.22 8.20
CA VAL A 276 19.20 -0.43 8.83
C VAL A 276 19.02 -0.39 10.36
N GLU A 277 17.80 -0.16 10.87
CA GLU A 277 17.46 -0.19 12.30
C GLU A 277 17.66 -1.56 12.96
N LYS A 278 17.51 -2.66 12.22
CA LYS A 278 17.59 -4.02 12.78
C LYS A 278 19.01 -4.59 12.80
N PHE A 279 19.85 -4.20 11.83
CA PHE A 279 21.16 -4.83 11.58
C PHE A 279 22.34 -3.85 11.75
N SER A 280 22.11 -2.62 12.20
CA SER A 280 23.20 -1.69 12.54
C SER A 280 23.91 -2.07 13.84
N GLN A 281 25.00 -2.83 13.72
CA GLN A 281 25.96 -3.03 14.81
C GLN A 281 26.88 -1.80 15.04
N ASP A 282 27.00 -0.94 14.03
CA ASP A 282 27.85 0.26 14.00
C ASP A 282 26.97 1.52 13.82
N LYS A 283 27.15 2.48 14.74
CA LYS A 283 26.41 3.76 14.73
C LYS A 283 26.84 4.69 13.60
N LEU A 284 28.10 4.66 13.15
CA LEU A 284 28.55 5.47 12.01
C LEU A 284 27.87 5.00 10.72
N TRP A 285 27.94 3.70 10.43
CA TRP A 285 27.26 3.12 9.26
C TRP A 285 25.73 3.35 9.26
N TYR A 286 25.07 3.30 10.43
CA TYR A 286 23.64 3.64 10.54
C TYR A 286 23.37 5.08 10.06
N LEU A 287 24.14 6.05 10.57
CA LEU A 287 23.98 7.46 10.23
C LEU A 287 24.21 7.70 8.73
N ASP A 288 25.26 7.11 8.15
CA ASP A 288 25.54 7.20 6.70
C ASP A 288 24.37 6.72 5.84
N GLN A 289 23.79 5.55 6.16
CA GLN A 289 22.67 5.03 5.38
C GLN A 289 21.42 5.90 5.57
N MET A 290 21.14 6.36 6.80
CA MET A 290 19.98 7.20 7.08
C MET A 290 20.08 8.58 6.43
N PHE A 291 21.25 9.23 6.41
CA PHE A 291 21.46 10.49 5.71
C PHE A 291 21.32 10.32 4.18
N ARG A 292 21.83 9.21 3.60
CA ARG A 292 21.64 8.92 2.17
C ARG A 292 20.18 8.67 1.81
N VAL A 293 19.43 7.93 2.64
CA VAL A 293 17.98 7.68 2.44
C VAL A 293 17.18 8.98 2.56
N LEU A 294 17.45 9.82 3.57
CA LEU A 294 16.80 11.13 3.72
C LEU A 294 17.10 12.05 2.52
N SER A 295 18.30 11.99 1.95
CA SER A 295 18.71 12.77 0.78
C SER A 295 18.01 12.36 -0.51
N LEU A 296 17.67 11.08 -0.67
CA LEU A 296 17.03 10.53 -1.88
C LEU A 296 15.49 10.50 -1.80
N ALA A 297 14.94 10.32 -0.60
CA ALA A 297 13.50 10.03 -0.42
C ALA A 297 12.94 10.52 0.92
N GLY A 298 13.51 11.57 1.54
CA GLY A 298 13.06 12.10 2.83
C GLY A 298 11.57 12.44 2.91
N ASN A 299 10.94 12.88 1.82
CA ASN A 299 9.50 13.13 1.74
C ASN A 299 8.62 11.86 1.87
N TYR A 300 9.21 10.67 1.74
CA TYR A 300 8.56 9.36 1.96
C TYR A 300 8.95 8.73 3.32
N VAL A 301 9.82 9.38 4.10
CA VAL A 301 10.23 8.90 5.43
C VAL A 301 9.20 9.34 6.47
N LYS A 302 8.64 8.37 7.21
CA LYS A 302 7.64 8.62 8.28
C LYS A 302 8.29 9.34 9.45
N ASP A 303 7.56 10.25 10.09
CA ASP A 303 8.12 11.17 11.09
C ASP A 303 8.81 10.44 12.26
N ASP A 304 8.27 9.30 12.72
CA ASP A 304 8.87 8.49 13.81
C ASP A 304 10.34 8.11 13.57
N VAL A 305 10.72 7.95 12.29
CA VAL A 305 12.06 7.52 11.87
C VAL A 305 13.08 8.65 12.04
N TRP A 306 12.74 9.88 11.62
CA TRP A 306 13.68 11.00 11.76
C TRP A 306 13.75 11.53 13.19
N HIS A 307 12.67 11.40 13.98
CA HIS A 307 12.73 11.64 15.43
C HIS A 307 13.66 10.62 16.12
N ALA A 308 13.62 9.33 15.73
CA ALA A 308 14.54 8.31 16.27
C ALA A 308 16.00 8.59 15.90
N LEU A 309 16.26 9.04 14.67
CA LEU A 309 17.59 9.48 14.22
C LEU A 309 18.12 10.64 15.08
N VAL A 310 17.30 11.64 15.39
CA VAL A 310 17.65 12.76 16.29
C VAL A 310 18.00 12.26 17.70
N VAL A 311 17.24 11.29 18.25
CA VAL A 311 17.56 10.67 19.55
C VAL A 311 18.90 9.95 19.51
N LEU A 312 19.17 9.13 18.49
CA LEU A 312 20.45 8.43 18.34
C LEU A 312 21.63 9.41 18.25
N MET A 313 21.49 10.48 17.46
CA MET A 313 22.51 11.52 17.32
C MET A 313 22.77 12.27 18.63
N SER A 314 21.73 12.52 19.44
CA SER A 314 21.90 13.14 20.78
C SER A 314 22.72 12.26 21.74
N ASN A 315 22.62 10.92 21.60
CA ASN A 315 23.39 9.95 22.38
C ASN A 315 24.82 9.75 21.83
N ALA A 316 25.03 9.86 20.52
CA ALA A 316 26.31 9.59 19.85
C ALA A 316 27.26 10.82 19.85
N SER A 317 27.71 11.24 21.03
CA SER A 317 28.56 12.44 21.23
C SER A 317 29.80 12.51 20.31
N GLU A 318 30.47 11.39 20.08
CA GLU A 318 31.65 11.27 19.21
C GLU A 318 31.33 11.56 17.73
N LEU A 319 30.10 11.26 17.29
CA LEU A 319 29.67 11.36 15.89
C LEU A 319 28.91 12.65 15.57
N GLN A 320 28.66 13.51 16.56
CA GLN A 320 27.89 14.76 16.38
C GLN A 320 28.56 15.70 15.37
N GLY A 321 29.88 15.91 15.46
CA GLY A 321 30.62 16.77 14.52
C GLY A 321 30.52 16.30 13.07
N TYR A 322 30.79 15.02 12.82
CA TYR A 322 30.66 14.39 11.50
C TYR A 322 29.23 14.52 10.96
N SER A 323 28.23 14.19 11.79
CA SER A 323 26.83 14.20 11.40
C SER A 323 26.39 15.58 10.92
N VAL A 324 26.81 16.65 11.59
CA VAL A 324 26.41 18.02 11.26
C VAL A 324 27.06 18.48 9.97
N ARG A 325 28.34 18.15 9.74
CA ARG A 325 29.05 18.44 8.48
C ARG A 325 28.45 17.65 7.30
N SER A 326 28.12 16.37 7.51
CA SER A 326 27.46 15.52 6.51
C SER A 326 26.05 16.02 6.16
N LEU A 327 25.22 16.32 7.17
CA LEU A 327 23.88 16.90 6.99
C LEU A 327 23.92 18.30 6.38
N TYR A 328 24.94 19.11 6.66
CA TYR A 328 25.13 20.42 6.03
C TYR A 328 25.43 20.28 4.52
N LYS A 329 26.37 19.38 4.14
CA LYS A 329 26.60 19.03 2.72
C LYS A 329 25.30 18.54 2.05
N ALA A 330 24.54 17.67 2.73
CA ALA A 330 23.27 17.14 2.22
C ALA A 330 22.15 18.20 2.10
N LEU A 331 22.04 19.14 3.04
CA LEU A 331 21.04 20.22 3.03
C LEU A 331 21.22 21.18 1.84
N LEU A 332 22.48 21.47 1.49
CA LEU A 332 22.82 22.29 0.33
C LEU A 332 22.53 21.57 -1.00
N ALA A 333 22.74 20.25 -1.06
CA ALA A 333 22.53 19.45 -2.27
C ALA A 333 21.06 19.03 -2.50
N CYS A 334 20.34 18.64 -1.44
CA CYS A 334 19.05 17.94 -1.49
C CYS A 334 17.94 18.67 -0.73
N GLY A 335 17.90 20.00 -0.83
CA GLY A 335 17.01 20.88 -0.06
C GLY A 335 15.49 20.74 -0.29
N GLU A 336 15.05 19.84 -1.17
CA GLU A 336 13.63 19.55 -1.48
C GLU A 336 13.00 18.48 -0.56
N GLN A 337 13.81 17.83 0.28
CA GLN A 337 13.39 16.74 1.16
C GLN A 337 13.10 17.26 2.59
N GLU A 338 11.85 17.50 2.94
CA GLU A 338 11.44 18.13 4.21
C GLU A 338 12.00 17.39 5.44
N SER A 339 11.97 16.05 5.47
CA SER A 339 12.51 15.27 6.59
C SER A 339 14.04 15.39 6.73
N LEU A 340 14.78 15.54 5.62
CA LEU A 340 16.21 15.86 5.68
C LEU A 340 16.42 17.25 6.27
N VAL A 341 15.65 18.22 5.77
CA VAL A 341 15.73 19.63 6.18
C VAL A 341 15.46 19.77 7.68
N ARG A 342 14.43 19.10 8.23
CA ARG A 342 14.11 19.10 9.66
C ARG A 342 15.26 18.60 10.52
N VAL A 343 15.86 17.45 10.16
CA VAL A 343 17.01 16.89 10.87
C VAL A 343 18.22 17.83 10.77
N ALA A 344 18.59 18.25 9.56
CA ALA A 344 19.75 19.11 9.34
C ALA A 344 19.64 20.44 10.09
N VAL A 345 18.47 21.10 10.07
CA VAL A 345 18.22 22.36 10.80
C VAL A 345 18.30 22.15 12.32
N TRP A 346 17.79 21.04 12.86
CA TRP A 346 17.96 20.74 14.29
C TRP A 346 19.43 20.53 14.66
N CYS A 347 20.18 19.76 13.85
CA CYS A 347 21.59 19.47 14.08
C CYS A 347 22.47 20.72 14.01
N ILE A 348 22.24 21.61 13.02
CA ILE A 348 22.94 22.89 12.91
C ILE A 348 22.65 23.77 14.14
N GLY A 349 21.41 23.75 14.66
CA GLY A 349 21.01 24.50 15.85
C GLY A 349 21.68 24.04 17.16
N GLU A 350 21.80 22.73 17.42
CA GLU A 350 22.48 22.20 18.61
C GLU A 350 24.01 22.25 18.53
N TYR A 351 24.56 21.99 17.34
CA TYR A 351 25.98 21.63 17.17
C TYR A 351 26.73 22.50 16.15
N GLY A 352 26.19 23.66 15.75
CA GLY A 352 26.85 24.58 14.80
C GLY A 352 28.27 25.00 15.21
N GLU A 353 28.57 25.00 16.52
CA GLU A 353 29.92 25.20 17.05
C GLU A 353 30.93 24.11 16.62
N MET A 354 30.49 22.87 16.33
CA MET A 354 31.33 21.80 15.78
C MET A 354 31.49 21.90 14.25
N LEU A 355 30.52 22.51 13.56
CA LEU A 355 30.52 22.74 12.11
C LEU A 355 31.59 23.76 11.72
N VAL A 356 31.64 24.90 12.41
CA VAL A 356 32.57 26.01 12.11
C VAL A 356 33.99 25.71 12.61
N ASN A 357 34.14 25.21 13.84
CA ASN A 357 35.46 24.98 14.43
C ASN A 357 36.14 23.66 13.97
N ASN A 358 35.48 22.86 13.12
CA ASN A 358 35.95 21.55 12.67
C ASN A 358 36.34 20.57 13.81
N ILE A 359 35.72 20.74 14.98
CA ILE A 359 35.94 19.88 16.16
C ILE A 359 35.34 18.48 15.89
N SER A 360 35.99 17.44 16.41
CA SER A 360 35.64 16.04 16.16
C SER A 360 35.52 15.72 14.66
N MET A 361 36.57 16.04 13.90
CA MET A 361 36.75 15.53 12.53
C MET A 361 37.19 14.06 12.58
N LEU A 362 36.65 13.23 11.70
CA LEU A 362 37.08 11.83 11.53
C LEU A 362 38.17 11.77 10.44
N ASP A 363 39.14 10.87 10.58
CA ASP A 363 40.29 10.75 9.65
C ASP A 363 39.90 10.48 8.18
N MET A 364 38.65 10.12 7.93
CA MET A 364 38.07 9.82 6.61
C MET A 364 37.35 11.02 5.97
N GLU A 365 37.31 12.19 6.60
CA GLU A 365 36.47 13.33 6.21
C GLU A 365 37.25 14.43 5.48
N GLU A 366 36.73 14.90 4.33
CA GLU A 366 37.25 16.10 3.66
C GLU A 366 36.91 17.37 4.46
N PRO A 367 37.91 18.17 4.91
CA PRO A 367 37.68 19.38 5.69
C PRO A 367 36.79 20.40 4.97
N ILE A 368 35.78 20.93 5.67
CA ILE A 368 34.95 22.02 5.16
C ILE A 368 35.33 23.33 5.86
N THR A 369 35.55 24.39 5.10
CA THR A 369 35.62 25.75 5.63
C THR A 369 34.23 26.38 5.63
N VAL A 370 33.44 26.11 6.68
CA VAL A 370 32.12 26.74 6.89
C VAL A 370 32.28 27.89 7.88
N THR A 371 31.84 29.09 7.51
CA THR A 371 31.83 30.24 8.44
C THR A 371 30.54 30.29 9.26
N GLU A 372 30.54 31.07 10.34
CA GLU A 372 29.32 31.36 11.11
C GLU A 372 28.21 32.00 10.25
N SER A 373 28.58 32.70 9.17
CA SER A 373 27.59 33.26 8.24
C SER A 373 26.94 32.15 7.42
N ASP A 374 27.73 31.28 6.80
CA ASP A 374 27.21 30.25 5.88
C ASP A 374 26.20 29.31 6.57
N ALA A 375 26.43 29.01 7.85
CA ALA A 375 25.50 28.25 8.69
C ALA A 375 24.16 28.98 8.94
N VAL A 376 24.18 30.32 9.08
CA VAL A 376 22.97 31.15 9.19
C VAL A 376 22.29 31.33 7.83
N ASP A 377 23.06 31.55 6.77
CA ASP A 377 22.60 31.64 5.38
C ASP A 377 21.83 30.37 4.97
N ALA A 378 22.33 29.17 5.30
CA ALA A 378 21.65 27.91 5.02
C ALA A 378 20.26 27.81 5.70
N VAL A 379 20.14 28.22 6.96
CA VAL A 379 18.86 28.22 7.70
C VAL A 379 17.92 29.34 7.22
N GLU A 380 18.45 30.50 6.85
CA GLU A 380 17.70 31.62 6.27
C GLU A 380 17.10 31.24 4.90
N VAL A 381 17.87 30.54 4.05
CA VAL A 381 17.40 30.02 2.76
C VAL A 381 16.25 29.03 2.96
N VAL A 382 16.35 28.11 3.92
CA VAL A 382 15.25 27.18 4.25
C VAL A 382 14.01 27.93 4.73
N LEU A 383 14.15 28.84 5.68
CA LEU A 383 13.03 29.60 6.26
C LEU A 383 12.25 30.40 5.21
N LYS A 384 12.93 30.90 4.17
CA LYS A 384 12.33 31.64 3.04
C LYS A 384 11.72 30.76 1.93
N ARG A 385 11.89 29.42 1.95
CA ARG A 385 11.25 28.55 0.94
C ARG A 385 9.74 28.57 1.09
N TYR A 386 9.02 28.65 -0.04
CA TYR A 386 7.55 28.56 -0.06
C TYR A 386 7.05 27.15 0.28
N SER A 387 7.76 26.11 -0.17
CA SER A 387 7.40 24.70 0.03
C SER A 387 7.53 24.21 1.47
N ALA A 388 8.31 24.88 2.31
CA ALA A 388 8.57 24.46 3.69
C ALA A 388 7.27 24.35 4.49
N ASP A 389 7.13 23.29 5.29
CA ASP A 389 6.01 23.19 6.24
C ASP A 389 6.12 24.23 7.37
N VAL A 390 5.01 24.51 8.06
CA VAL A 390 4.98 25.29 9.30
C VAL A 390 5.96 24.70 10.31
N THR A 391 5.97 23.39 10.52
CA THR A 391 6.89 22.70 11.44
C THR A 391 8.35 22.98 11.07
N THR A 392 8.68 22.87 9.78
CA THR A 392 10.03 23.09 9.25
C THR A 392 10.48 24.54 9.46
N ARG A 393 9.63 25.53 9.16
CA ARG A 393 9.91 26.96 9.45
C ARG A 393 10.06 27.23 10.95
N ALA A 394 9.25 26.57 11.77
CA ALA A 394 9.27 26.74 13.21
C ALA A 394 10.55 26.15 13.86
N MET A 395 11.04 25.03 13.33
CA MET A 395 12.36 24.47 13.67
C MET A 395 13.49 25.40 13.21
N CYS A 396 13.38 26.07 12.06
CA CYS A 396 14.34 27.09 11.63
C CYS A 396 14.43 28.26 12.61
N LEU A 397 13.30 28.77 13.12
CA LEU A 397 13.30 29.83 14.14
C LEU A 397 13.99 29.39 15.44
N VAL A 398 13.77 28.14 15.89
CA VAL A 398 14.44 27.58 17.07
C VAL A 398 15.94 27.39 16.84
N SER A 399 16.33 26.91 15.65
CA SER A 399 17.74 26.79 15.26
C SER A 399 18.43 28.16 15.24
N LEU A 400 17.82 29.16 14.61
CA LEU A 400 18.32 30.54 14.59
C LEU A 400 18.49 31.10 16.02
N LEU A 401 17.54 30.90 16.92
CA LEU A 401 17.67 31.32 18.32
C LEU A 401 18.93 30.70 18.97
N LYS A 402 19.12 29.39 18.84
CA LYS A 402 20.31 28.68 19.37
C LYS A 402 21.61 29.19 18.74
N LEU A 403 21.66 29.30 17.41
CA LEU A 403 22.80 29.87 16.68
C LEU A 403 23.16 31.28 17.19
N SER A 404 22.17 32.12 17.51
CA SER A 404 22.43 33.48 18.04
C SER A 404 23.12 33.51 19.41
N SER A 405 23.16 32.38 20.15
CA SER A 405 23.93 32.22 21.37
C SER A 405 25.26 31.49 21.17
N ARG A 406 25.40 30.74 20.07
CA ARG A 406 26.63 29.99 19.70
C ARG A 406 27.59 30.86 18.88
N PHE A 407 27.05 31.77 18.07
CA PHE A 407 27.77 32.71 17.20
C PHE A 407 27.42 34.16 17.59
N PRO A 408 28.12 34.76 18.58
CA PRO A 408 27.92 36.16 18.96
C PRO A 408 28.03 37.16 17.78
N PRO A 409 28.97 37.03 16.83
CA PRO A 409 29.09 37.95 15.69
C PRO A 409 27.84 38.03 14.80
N THR A 410 27.14 36.92 14.58
CA THR A 410 25.96 36.87 13.69
C THR A 410 24.63 37.13 14.42
N SER A 411 24.64 37.29 15.75
CA SER A 411 23.42 37.42 16.57
C SER A 411 22.53 38.62 16.18
N GLU A 412 23.10 39.72 15.68
CA GLU A 412 22.31 40.88 15.21
C GLU A 412 21.62 40.60 13.87
N ARG A 413 22.33 40.00 12.89
CA ARG A 413 21.74 39.52 11.62
C ARG A 413 20.61 38.53 11.89
N ILE A 414 20.81 37.57 12.80
CA ILE A 414 19.80 36.58 13.17
C ILE A 414 18.54 37.26 13.74
N LYS A 415 18.71 38.28 14.60
CA LYS A 415 17.62 39.10 15.15
C LYS A 415 16.81 39.81 14.06
N GLU A 416 17.43 40.27 12.98
CA GLU A 416 16.71 40.85 11.83
C GLU A 416 15.90 39.79 11.08
N ILE A 417 16.49 38.62 10.78
CA ILE A 417 15.81 37.49 10.10
C ILE A 417 14.61 36.99 10.92
N VAL A 418 14.78 36.83 12.23
CA VAL A 418 13.70 36.45 13.15
C VAL A 418 12.64 37.55 13.19
N ALA A 419 13.01 38.83 13.22
CA ALA A 419 12.06 39.94 13.28
C ALA A 419 11.19 40.10 12.00
N GLN A 420 11.66 39.69 10.83
CA GLN A 420 10.85 39.64 9.60
C GLN A 420 9.59 38.77 9.76
N ASN A 421 9.62 37.77 10.64
CA ASN A 421 8.51 36.83 10.85
C ASN A 421 7.43 37.32 11.84
N LYS A 422 7.55 38.52 12.43
CA LYS A 422 6.57 39.06 13.38
C LYS A 422 5.19 39.33 12.77
N GLY A 423 5.16 39.65 11.47
CA GLY A 423 3.94 39.87 10.69
C GLY A 423 3.35 38.61 10.06
N ASN A 424 3.84 37.42 10.40
CA ASN A 424 3.36 36.16 9.83
C ASN A 424 1.92 35.87 10.29
N THR A 425 1.06 35.40 9.40
CA THR A 425 -0.34 35.03 9.69
C THR A 425 -0.47 33.74 10.51
N VAL A 426 0.60 32.92 10.57
CA VAL A 426 0.64 31.71 11.39
C VAL A 426 1.04 32.07 12.83
N LEU A 427 0.09 31.94 13.76
CA LEU A 427 0.24 32.28 15.18
C LEU A 427 1.49 31.66 15.82
N GLU A 428 1.84 30.41 15.49
CA GLU A 428 3.00 29.71 16.06
C GLU A 428 4.33 30.39 15.68
N LEU A 429 4.50 30.70 14.38
CA LEU A 429 5.67 31.37 13.84
C LEU A 429 5.76 32.82 14.33
N GLN A 430 4.61 33.51 14.43
CA GLN A 430 4.51 34.86 14.98
C GLN A 430 4.91 34.90 16.47
N GLN A 431 4.37 34.00 17.29
CA GLN A 431 4.66 33.93 18.72
C GLN A 431 6.16 33.68 18.95
N ARG A 432 6.73 32.67 18.29
CA ARG A 432 8.18 32.38 18.37
C ARG A 432 9.03 33.55 17.86
N SER A 433 8.64 34.19 16.76
CA SER A 433 9.36 35.38 16.25
C SER A 433 9.40 36.53 17.27
N ILE A 434 8.28 36.78 17.97
CA ILE A 434 8.17 37.84 18.98
C ILE A 434 8.98 37.49 20.24
N GLU A 435 8.81 36.28 20.76
CA GLU A 435 9.54 35.76 21.94
C GLU A 435 11.05 35.78 21.70
N PHE A 436 11.50 35.19 20.60
CA PHE A 436 12.93 35.02 20.30
C PHE A 436 13.58 36.39 20.04
N SER A 437 12.86 37.32 19.39
CA SER A 437 13.29 38.72 19.27
C SER A 437 13.45 39.39 20.64
N SER A 438 12.54 39.14 21.58
CA SER A 438 12.61 39.70 22.94
C SER A 438 13.80 39.12 23.72
N ILE A 439 14.02 37.81 23.64
CA ILE A 439 15.14 37.11 24.29
C ILE A 439 16.48 37.70 23.83
N ILE A 440 16.69 37.81 22.51
CA ILE A 440 17.95 38.33 21.94
C ILE A 440 18.18 39.82 22.27
N GLN A 441 17.12 40.62 22.43
CA GLN A 441 17.25 42.06 22.67
C GLN A 441 17.31 42.46 24.15
N ARG A 442 16.51 41.83 25.01
CA ARG A 442 16.28 42.28 26.40
C ARG A 442 16.88 41.36 27.45
N HIS A 443 17.18 40.11 27.10
CA HIS A 443 17.45 39.04 28.05
C HIS A 443 18.74 38.27 27.74
N GLN A 444 19.73 38.97 27.16
CA GLN A 444 21.04 38.44 26.79
C GLN A 444 21.79 37.75 27.97
N SER A 445 21.49 38.12 29.22
CA SER A 445 22.07 37.51 30.44
C SER A 445 21.56 36.11 30.76
N ILE A 446 20.31 35.77 30.43
CA ILE A 446 19.75 34.41 30.60
C ILE A 446 19.85 33.56 29.34
N LYS A 447 20.09 34.20 28.18
CA LYS A 447 20.17 33.59 26.85
C LYS A 447 21.12 32.38 26.80
N SER A 448 22.31 32.51 27.40
CA SER A 448 23.31 31.44 27.40
C SER A 448 22.89 30.20 28.18
N SER A 449 22.17 30.36 29.29
CA SER A 449 21.70 29.23 30.11
C SER A 449 20.40 28.62 29.58
N LEU A 450 19.49 29.45 29.04
CA LEU A 450 18.28 28.98 28.35
C LEU A 450 18.59 28.16 27.07
N LEU A 451 19.76 28.39 26.47
CA LEU A 451 20.19 27.76 25.21
C LEU A 451 21.42 26.86 25.40
N GLU A 452 21.55 26.29 26.61
CA GLU A 452 22.35 25.09 26.84
C GLU A 452 21.83 23.92 25.98
N ARG A 453 22.70 22.92 25.72
CA ARG A 453 22.32 21.77 24.87
C ARG A 453 21.22 20.97 25.55
N MET A 454 20.27 20.45 24.76
CA MET A 454 19.17 19.67 25.32
C MET A 454 19.67 18.40 26.04
N PRO A 455 19.10 18.04 27.22
CA PRO A 455 19.41 16.78 27.89
C PRO A 455 19.18 15.57 26.97
N VAL A 456 20.12 14.63 26.99
CA VAL A 456 20.08 13.43 26.14
C VAL A 456 18.87 12.56 26.49
N LEU A 457 18.12 12.15 25.47
CA LEU A 457 16.96 11.28 25.63
C LEU A 457 17.39 9.80 25.68
N ASP A 458 16.85 9.04 26.63
CA ASP A 458 17.09 7.60 26.76
C ASP A 458 16.64 6.84 25.50
N GLU A 459 17.63 6.36 24.74
CA GLU A 459 17.48 5.62 23.48
C GLU A 459 16.58 4.39 23.65
N ALA A 460 16.72 3.64 24.74
CA ALA A 460 15.96 2.41 24.97
C ALA A 460 14.50 2.72 25.33
N ASN A 461 14.25 3.64 26.27
CA ASN A 461 12.89 4.05 26.63
C ASN A 461 12.15 4.73 25.47
N TYR A 462 12.87 5.46 24.60
CA TYR A 462 12.29 6.04 23.39
C TYR A 462 11.88 4.96 22.38
N LEU A 463 12.78 4.03 22.05
CA LEU A 463 12.51 2.94 21.09
C LEU A 463 11.38 2.01 21.57
N VAL A 464 11.28 1.72 22.87
CA VAL A 464 10.16 0.94 23.43
C VAL A 464 8.82 1.66 23.27
N LYS A 465 8.76 2.98 23.52
CA LYS A 465 7.55 3.79 23.31
C LYS A 465 7.15 3.86 21.83
N ARG A 466 8.13 4.00 20.93
CA ARG A 466 7.95 3.96 19.46
C ARG A 466 7.42 2.60 18.98
N ALA A 467 7.92 1.49 19.53
CA ALA A 467 7.41 0.15 19.23
C ALA A 467 5.94 -0.01 19.69
N ALA A 468 5.60 0.48 20.88
CA ALA A 468 4.25 0.40 21.44
C ALA A 468 3.23 1.24 20.63
N SER A 469 3.56 2.47 20.24
CA SER A 469 2.69 3.30 19.39
C SER A 469 2.46 2.68 18.01
N THR A 470 3.52 2.09 17.41
CA THR A 470 3.43 1.40 16.12
C THR A 470 2.55 0.14 16.17
N GLN A 471 2.47 -0.55 17.31
CA GLN A 471 1.58 -1.71 17.49
C GLN A 471 0.12 -1.31 17.78
N ALA A 472 -0.11 -0.17 18.45
CA ALA A 472 -1.45 0.32 18.76
C ALA A 472 -2.30 0.57 17.48
N THR A 473 -1.68 1.11 16.41
CA THR A 473 -2.36 1.35 15.13
C THR A 473 -2.71 0.07 14.36
N VAL A 474 -1.96 -1.01 14.54
CA VAL A 474 -2.23 -2.31 13.91
C VAL A 474 -3.31 -3.10 14.65
N SER A 475 -3.42 -2.91 15.97
CA SER A 475 -4.28 -3.69 16.86
C SER A 475 -5.79 -3.39 16.73
N SER A 476 -6.17 -2.35 15.97
CA SER A 476 -7.57 -1.96 15.77
C SER A 476 -8.37 -2.90 14.84
N VAL A 477 -7.71 -3.83 14.14
CA VAL A 477 -8.38 -4.78 13.23
C VAL A 477 -8.13 -6.23 13.66
N LYS A 478 -9.19 -6.86 14.17
CA LYS A 478 -9.27 -8.21 14.79
C LYS A 478 -8.76 -8.30 16.24
N SER A 479 -9.71 -8.29 17.18
CA SER A 479 -10.03 -9.49 17.97
C SER A 479 -11.38 -9.33 18.68
N ALA A 480 -12.31 -10.24 18.43
CA ALA A 480 -13.54 -10.38 19.21
C ALA A 480 -13.33 -11.51 20.24
N PRO A 481 -13.42 -11.25 21.55
CA PRO A 481 -13.37 -12.31 22.57
C PRO A 481 -14.61 -13.22 22.50
N ALA A 482 -14.43 -14.49 22.86
CA ALA A 482 -15.51 -15.48 22.84
C ALA A 482 -16.51 -15.29 23.99
N VAL A 483 -17.74 -15.77 23.79
CA VAL A 483 -18.81 -15.75 24.81
C VAL A 483 -18.75 -17.00 25.68
N THR A 484 -18.68 -16.80 26.99
CA THR A 484 -19.02 -17.82 28.01
C THR A 484 -19.90 -17.15 29.08
N PRO A 485 -21.08 -17.68 29.44
CA PRO A 485 -22.07 -16.93 30.22
C PRO A 485 -21.92 -17.10 31.74
N GLY A 486 -22.08 -16.00 32.49
CA GLY A 486 -22.26 -16.05 33.95
C GLY A 486 -21.69 -14.86 34.73
N GLY A 487 -22.41 -13.73 34.78
CA GLY A 487 -22.05 -12.59 35.64
C GLY A 487 -22.81 -11.31 35.27
N GLN A 488 -23.47 -10.67 36.24
CA GLN A 488 -24.18 -9.40 36.01
C GLN A 488 -23.19 -8.21 36.01
N PRO A 489 -23.25 -7.31 35.02
CA PRO A 489 -22.48 -6.07 35.07
C PRO A 489 -23.11 -5.08 36.05
N LYS A 490 -22.32 -4.61 37.03
CA LYS A 490 -22.64 -3.42 37.84
C LYS A 490 -21.85 -2.23 37.30
N LEU A 491 -22.51 -1.11 37.02
CA LEU A 491 -21.85 0.16 36.78
C LEU A 491 -21.54 0.84 38.13
N PRO A 492 -20.29 1.27 38.39
CA PRO A 492 -19.99 2.23 39.44
C PRO A 492 -19.91 3.64 38.84
N ASN A 493 -20.77 4.55 39.29
CA ASN A 493 -20.68 5.97 38.98
C ASN A 493 -20.07 6.70 40.20
N GLY A 494 -18.95 7.42 40.03
CA GLY A 494 -18.29 8.12 41.14
C GLY A 494 -16.86 8.58 40.84
N VAL A 495 -16.58 9.86 41.08
CA VAL A 495 -15.28 10.50 40.81
C VAL A 495 -14.26 10.20 41.93
N ALA A 496 -12.99 9.96 41.56
CA ALA A 496 -11.87 9.86 42.49
C ALA A 496 -10.75 10.86 42.13
N LYS A 497 -10.14 11.42 43.18
CA LYS A 497 -9.20 12.57 43.18
C LYS A 497 -7.77 12.19 42.76
N PRO A 498 -7.05 13.01 41.98
CA PRO A 498 -5.61 12.82 41.72
C PRO A 498 -4.75 13.23 42.94
N PRO A 499 -3.59 12.57 43.16
CA PRO A 499 -2.63 12.95 44.21
C PRO A 499 -1.77 14.18 43.81
N ALA A 500 -1.08 14.75 44.80
CA ALA A 500 -0.47 16.08 44.70
C ALA A 500 0.94 16.12 44.08
N ALA A 501 1.28 17.28 43.50
CA ALA A 501 2.65 17.78 43.36
C ALA A 501 2.91 18.87 44.41
N PRO A 502 4.14 19.04 44.93
CA PRO A 502 4.45 20.03 45.95
C PRO A 502 4.52 21.46 45.40
N LEU A 503 4.13 22.44 46.23
CA LEU A 503 4.17 23.88 45.92
C LEU A 503 5.28 24.58 46.70
N ALA A 504 6.00 25.47 46.00
CA ALA A 504 6.78 26.59 46.52
C ALA A 504 7.15 27.50 45.34
N ASP A 505 7.14 28.83 45.43
CA ASP A 505 6.46 29.72 46.38
C ASP A 505 6.29 31.07 45.65
N LEU A 506 5.15 31.77 45.79
CA LEU A 506 4.95 33.08 45.15
C LEU A 506 4.03 33.97 46.00
N LEU A 507 4.50 35.20 46.22
CA LEU A 507 4.01 36.09 47.26
C LEU A 507 2.90 37.05 46.80
N ASP A 508 1.90 37.16 47.68
CA ASP A 508 1.28 38.42 48.14
C ASP A 508 0.24 39.15 47.26
N LEU A 509 -0.55 39.99 47.96
CA LEU A 509 -1.56 40.98 47.54
C LEU A 509 -2.92 40.44 47.06
N SER A 510 -4.08 40.89 47.59
CA SER A 510 -4.36 41.70 48.80
C SER A 510 -5.88 41.75 49.09
N SER A 511 -6.29 41.79 50.38
CA SER A 511 -7.58 42.33 50.94
C SER A 511 -8.92 41.89 50.31
N ASP A 512 -9.84 41.25 51.05
CA ASP A 512 -10.96 41.87 51.82
C ASP A 512 -11.90 42.76 50.96
N ASP A 513 -13.24 42.68 51.05
CA ASP A 513 -14.05 42.48 52.26
C ASP A 513 -15.40 41.73 51.97
N THR A 514 -16.25 41.56 53.00
CA THR A 514 -17.59 40.93 53.00
C THR A 514 -18.62 41.93 53.63
N PRO A 515 -19.85 41.61 54.14
CA PRO A 515 -20.60 40.35 54.22
C PRO A 515 -22.17 40.43 54.07
N VAL A 516 -22.84 39.31 54.40
CA VAL A 516 -24.17 39.17 55.07
C VAL A 516 -25.49 39.20 54.24
N THR A 517 -26.03 37.97 54.08
CA THR A 517 -27.43 37.42 54.24
C THR A 517 -28.68 38.29 53.95
N THR A 518 -29.85 37.76 53.53
CA THR A 518 -30.48 36.41 53.54
C THR A 518 -31.14 36.11 52.15
N SER A 519 -32.04 35.15 51.83
CA SER A 519 -32.86 34.12 52.54
C SER A 519 -33.26 32.97 51.58
N ALA A 520 -33.99 31.95 52.05
CA ALA A 520 -34.56 30.82 51.28
C ALA A 520 -35.72 30.14 52.07
N PRO A 521 -36.44 29.08 51.58
CA PRO A 521 -36.48 28.44 50.25
C PRO A 521 -37.91 28.19 49.69
N THR A 522 -38.07 27.65 48.47
CA THR A 522 -38.94 26.47 48.15
C THR A 522 -38.89 25.98 46.68
N THR A 523 -39.03 24.65 46.50
CA THR A 523 -39.50 23.87 45.31
C THR A 523 -38.91 24.08 43.90
N ALA A 524 -38.48 22.97 43.29
CA ALA A 524 -38.30 22.77 41.83
C ALA A 524 -39.55 22.11 41.19
N PRO A 525 -39.61 21.87 39.86
CA PRO A 525 -38.98 20.67 39.28
C PRO A 525 -38.30 20.89 37.91
N ASN A 526 -38.02 19.80 37.20
CA ASN A 526 -37.08 19.67 36.07
C ASN A 526 -37.77 19.10 34.80
N ASP A 527 -36.97 18.94 33.73
CA ASP A 527 -37.16 18.08 32.54
C ASP A 527 -38.11 18.50 31.41
N PHE A 528 -37.56 18.43 30.17
CA PHE A 528 -38.20 18.78 28.90
C PHE A 528 -37.72 17.87 27.74
N LEU A 529 -37.24 16.65 28.02
CA LEU A 529 -36.55 15.79 27.05
C LEU A 529 -37.11 14.35 26.97
N GLN A 530 -38.43 14.17 27.10
CA GLN A 530 -39.03 12.82 27.11
C GLN A 530 -40.39 12.70 26.40
N ASP A 531 -40.58 13.37 25.25
CA ASP A 531 -41.82 13.25 24.45
C ASP A 531 -41.63 13.28 22.91
N LEU A 532 -40.39 13.15 22.40
CA LEU A 532 -40.08 13.37 20.98
C LEU A 532 -40.16 12.08 20.11
N LEU A 533 -40.76 10.98 20.58
CA LEU A 533 -40.75 9.68 19.88
C LEU A 533 -42.11 8.92 19.80
N GLY A 534 -43.23 9.65 19.75
CA GLY A 534 -44.34 9.42 18.79
C GLY A 534 -45.40 8.32 19.00
N ILE A 535 -46.41 8.36 18.10
CA ILE A 535 -47.48 7.35 17.82
C ILE A 535 -48.63 7.33 18.88
N ASP A 536 -49.94 7.49 18.59
CA ASP A 536 -50.69 7.52 17.32
C ASP A 536 -52.10 8.21 17.39
N LEU A 537 -52.74 8.40 16.21
CA LEU A 537 -54.21 8.35 15.91
C LEU A 537 -55.28 9.20 16.69
N THR A 538 -55.89 10.23 16.06
CA THR A 538 -57.22 10.18 15.36
C THR A 538 -57.83 11.55 14.91
N ASP A 539 -58.39 11.56 13.69
CA ASP A 539 -59.40 12.43 13.04
C ASP A 539 -59.82 13.83 13.57
N SER A 540 -59.65 14.86 12.71
CA SER A 540 -60.74 15.30 11.79
C SER A 540 -60.29 16.43 10.84
N SER A 541 -61.13 16.82 9.86
CA SER A 541 -60.81 17.61 8.65
C SER A 541 -61.94 18.58 8.28
N PRO A 542 -61.83 19.47 7.26
CA PRO A 542 -60.65 20.05 6.58
C PRO A 542 -60.76 21.59 6.32
N ALA A 543 -59.70 22.25 5.80
CA ALA A 543 -59.81 23.27 4.72
C ALA A 543 -58.46 23.90 4.25
N GLY A 544 -58.12 23.71 2.97
CA GLY A 544 -57.53 24.73 2.07
C GLY A 544 -56.08 25.23 2.24
N GLY A 545 -55.22 24.97 1.24
CA GLY A 545 -53.99 25.74 0.99
C GLY A 545 -52.78 24.93 0.52
N ALA A 546 -52.13 25.36 -0.58
CA ALA A 546 -50.89 24.80 -1.13
C ALA A 546 -50.15 25.93 -1.91
N PRO A 547 -48.94 25.75 -2.50
CA PRO A 547 -48.00 24.61 -2.43
C PRO A 547 -46.54 25.01 -2.13
N SER A 548 -45.66 24.04 -1.84
CA SER A 548 -44.23 24.09 -2.21
C SER A 548 -43.59 22.69 -2.21
N THR A 549 -42.52 22.51 -3.00
CA THR A 549 -41.91 21.21 -3.31
C THR A 549 -40.62 20.93 -2.54
N SER A 550 -40.43 19.70 -2.09
CA SER A 550 -39.11 19.09 -1.82
C SER A 550 -39.04 17.70 -2.47
N THR A 551 -37.84 17.28 -2.85
CA THR A 551 -37.59 16.10 -3.70
C THR A 551 -37.23 14.85 -2.92
N ASP A 552 -37.68 13.69 -3.39
CA ASP A 552 -36.96 12.42 -3.21
C ASP A 552 -37.04 11.58 -4.50
N ILE A 553 -35.88 11.21 -5.07
CA ILE A 553 -35.77 10.55 -6.38
C ILE A 553 -34.87 9.32 -6.24
N LEU A 554 -35.36 8.27 -5.56
CA LEU A 554 -34.57 7.07 -5.27
C LEU A 554 -35.32 5.71 -5.26
N MET A 555 -36.50 5.60 -5.89
CA MET A 555 -37.31 4.36 -5.85
C MET A 555 -37.92 3.85 -7.17
N ASP A 556 -37.64 4.47 -8.33
CA ASP A 556 -38.34 4.14 -9.59
C ASP A 556 -37.39 3.90 -10.79
N LEU A 557 -36.63 2.79 -10.77
CA LEU A 557 -35.72 2.44 -11.89
C LEU A 557 -35.39 0.93 -12.04
N LEU A 558 -36.21 0.01 -11.49
CA LEU A 558 -35.93 -1.45 -11.51
C LEU A 558 -37.15 -2.34 -11.81
N SER A 559 -37.89 -2.09 -12.90
CA SER A 559 -38.81 -3.05 -13.56
C SER A 559 -39.04 -2.60 -15.02
N ILE A 560 -38.46 -3.19 -16.08
CA ILE A 560 -38.54 -4.57 -16.64
C ILE A 560 -39.74 -4.76 -17.62
N GLY A 561 -39.44 -4.65 -18.93
CA GLY A 561 -40.12 -5.30 -20.07
C GLY A 561 -41.45 -4.70 -20.59
N SER A 562 -41.96 -5.09 -21.78
CA SER A 562 -41.33 -5.72 -22.96
C SER A 562 -42.31 -5.85 -24.17
N THR A 563 -41.78 -5.85 -25.41
CA THR A 563 -42.48 -6.22 -26.69
C THR A 563 -43.59 -5.25 -27.20
N PRO A 564 -44.13 -5.37 -28.44
CA PRO A 564 -43.82 -6.28 -29.57
C PRO A 564 -43.52 -5.59 -30.93
N VAL A 565 -43.50 -6.36 -32.03
CA VAL A 565 -43.05 -6.01 -33.40
C VAL A 565 -44.20 -6.09 -34.43
N GLN A 566 -44.17 -5.28 -35.51
CA GLN A 566 -44.89 -5.60 -36.76
C GLN A 566 -44.24 -5.00 -38.04
N ASN A 567 -44.59 -5.55 -39.22
CA ASN A 567 -43.95 -5.31 -40.54
C ASN A 567 -44.90 -4.59 -41.54
N GLY A 568 -44.36 -3.89 -42.56
CA GLY A 568 -45.11 -3.55 -43.80
C GLY A 568 -44.62 -2.32 -44.61
N PRO A 569 -44.26 -2.46 -45.92
CA PRO A 569 -43.90 -1.37 -46.86
C PRO A 569 -44.93 -1.29 -48.05
N PRO A 570 -44.69 -0.73 -49.28
CA PRO A 570 -43.59 0.09 -49.85
C PRO A 570 -44.03 1.30 -50.76
N THR A 571 -43.10 1.88 -51.56
CA THR A 571 -43.28 2.65 -52.85
C THR A 571 -43.96 4.06 -52.83
N SER A 572 -43.72 5.02 -53.76
CA SER A 572 -42.70 5.21 -54.85
C SER A 572 -42.66 6.65 -55.45
N ASN A 573 -41.49 7.06 -55.97
CA ASN A 573 -41.13 8.05 -57.04
C ASN A 573 -42.12 9.10 -57.61
N PHE A 574 -41.61 10.31 -57.94
CA PHE A 574 -41.53 10.85 -59.34
C PHE A 574 -40.55 12.05 -59.48
N ILE A 575 -40.18 12.42 -60.73
CA ILE A 575 -38.94 13.12 -61.21
C ILE A 575 -39.26 13.79 -62.59
N PRO A 576 -38.49 14.72 -63.27
CA PRO A 576 -37.41 15.68 -62.94
C PRO A 576 -38.00 17.14 -63.02
N PRO A 577 -37.61 18.15 -63.86
CA PRO A 577 -36.36 18.66 -64.51
C PRO A 577 -36.00 20.14 -64.15
N GLY A 578 -34.96 20.81 -64.68
CA GLY A 578 -33.79 20.39 -65.47
C GLY A 578 -33.15 21.53 -66.32
N ILE A 579 -31.89 21.33 -66.78
CA ILE A 579 -31.16 22.10 -67.84
C ILE A 579 -30.70 23.53 -67.43
N GLU A 580 -29.42 23.93 -67.48
CA GLU A 580 -28.15 23.26 -67.86
C GLU A 580 -26.95 23.72 -66.95
N THR A 581 -25.63 23.80 -67.25
CA THR A 581 -24.86 24.03 -68.51
C THR A 581 -23.49 23.29 -68.55
N LYS A 582 -22.38 23.94 -68.96
CA LYS A 582 -21.19 23.36 -69.66
C LYS A 582 -19.90 24.20 -69.46
N PRO A 583 -18.68 23.78 -69.90
CA PRO A 583 -18.15 22.42 -70.16
C PRO A 583 -16.64 22.19 -69.81
N VAL A 584 -16.19 20.90 -69.81
CA VAL A 584 -14.81 20.41 -70.20
C VAL A 584 -13.63 20.85 -69.29
N ALA A 585 -12.62 20.04 -68.87
CA ALA A 585 -12.04 18.74 -69.28
C ALA A 585 -11.38 18.04 -68.03
N VAL A 586 -10.70 16.87 -68.01
CA VAL A 586 -10.44 15.74 -68.94
C VAL A 586 -10.08 14.46 -68.12
N THR A 587 -9.66 13.36 -68.76
CA THR A 587 -9.29 12.02 -68.19
C THR A 587 -7.83 11.64 -68.53
N PRO A 588 -7.24 10.47 -68.12
CA PRO A 588 -7.75 9.35 -67.30
C PRO A 588 -6.82 8.88 -66.15
N GLN A 589 -7.25 7.86 -65.41
CA GLN A 589 -6.36 6.82 -64.87
C GLN A 589 -6.90 5.42 -65.24
N VAL A 590 -5.99 4.45 -65.32
CA VAL A 590 -6.23 3.10 -65.83
C VAL A 590 -6.43 2.12 -64.67
N VAL A 591 -7.35 1.16 -64.83
CA VAL A 591 -7.47 0.02 -63.91
C VAL A 591 -6.45 -1.05 -64.25
N ASP A 592 -5.73 -1.55 -63.25
CA ASP A 592 -5.03 -2.84 -63.32
C ASP A 592 -5.20 -3.60 -61.99
N LEU A 593 -5.06 -4.91 -62.04
CA LEU A 593 -5.55 -5.87 -61.05
C LEU A 593 -4.53 -7.00 -60.82
N LEU A 594 -3.65 -6.85 -59.82
CA LEU A 594 -3.20 -7.94 -58.92
C LEU A 594 -2.20 -7.42 -57.85
N ASP A 595 -2.01 -8.24 -56.80
CA ASP A 595 -1.05 -8.10 -55.69
C ASP A 595 -1.09 -6.81 -54.83
N GLY A 596 -0.65 -6.83 -53.56
CA GLY A 596 -0.23 -7.99 -52.77
C GLY A 596 0.60 -7.58 -51.54
N LEU A 597 0.07 -7.80 -50.34
CA LEU A 597 0.79 -7.72 -49.05
C LEU A 597 1.53 -6.39 -48.73
N SER A 598 0.81 -5.40 -48.20
CA SER A 598 1.41 -4.33 -47.37
C SER A 598 0.40 -3.76 -46.38
N SER A 599 0.60 -4.01 -45.08
CA SER A 599 -0.27 -3.49 -44.03
C SER A 599 0.24 -2.13 -43.52
N SER A 600 -0.30 -1.04 -44.06
CA SER A 600 -0.11 0.32 -43.51
C SER A 600 -1.46 0.89 -43.06
N THR A 601 -1.61 1.14 -41.76
CA THR A 601 -2.76 1.88 -41.22
C THR A 601 -2.68 3.34 -41.66
N PRO A 602 -3.78 3.95 -42.14
CA PRO A 602 -3.80 5.36 -42.51
C PRO A 602 -3.63 6.25 -41.28
N LEU A 603 -3.03 7.43 -41.49
CA LEU A 603 -2.96 8.49 -40.48
C LEU A 603 -4.36 9.13 -40.29
N PRO A 604 -4.77 9.51 -39.07
CA PRO A 604 -6.02 10.24 -38.85
C PRO A 604 -5.92 11.69 -39.36
N ASP A 605 -7.04 12.22 -39.87
CA ASP A 605 -7.13 13.58 -40.42
C ASP A 605 -6.78 14.70 -39.40
N GLU A 606 -6.13 15.75 -39.89
CA GLU A 606 -6.07 17.02 -39.17
C GLU A 606 -7.45 17.73 -39.22
N ASN A 607 -7.77 18.47 -38.16
CA ASN A 607 -8.95 19.35 -38.05
C ASN A 607 -10.34 18.69 -37.83
N ALA A 608 -10.40 17.61 -37.04
CA ALA A 608 -11.62 17.28 -36.29
C ALA A 608 -11.92 18.36 -35.23
N ALA A 609 -12.59 19.44 -35.64
CA ALA A 609 -12.91 20.58 -34.79
C ALA A 609 -14.07 20.28 -33.82
N TYR A 610 -13.76 20.03 -32.55
CA TYR A 610 -14.76 19.84 -31.50
C TYR A 610 -15.61 21.10 -31.30
N PRO A 611 -16.95 21.00 -31.18
CA PRO A 611 -17.82 22.15 -30.98
C PRO A 611 -17.54 22.86 -29.64
N THR A 612 -17.57 24.18 -29.65
CA THR A 612 -17.45 25.00 -28.43
C THR A 612 -18.77 24.95 -27.66
N ILE A 613 -18.70 24.65 -26.37
CA ILE A 613 -19.87 24.54 -25.48
C ILE A 613 -19.98 25.81 -24.64
N THR A 614 -21.16 26.41 -24.57
CA THR A 614 -21.45 27.47 -23.59
C THR A 614 -21.80 26.80 -22.26
N ALA A 615 -20.89 26.86 -21.29
CA ALA A 615 -21.04 26.22 -19.99
C ALA A 615 -21.92 27.03 -19.04
N PHE A 616 -21.93 28.35 -19.18
CA PHE A 616 -22.79 29.25 -18.40
C PHE A 616 -23.06 30.54 -19.19
N GLN A 617 -24.28 31.06 -19.09
CA GLN A 617 -24.61 32.40 -19.58
C GLN A 617 -25.68 33.05 -18.69
N SER A 618 -25.35 34.19 -18.11
CA SER A 618 -26.28 35.13 -17.47
C SER A 618 -26.39 36.42 -18.30
N ALA A 619 -27.14 37.40 -17.80
CA ALA A 619 -27.16 38.75 -18.36
C ALA A 619 -25.83 39.53 -18.16
N THR A 620 -24.92 39.04 -17.31
CA THR A 620 -23.69 39.75 -16.90
C THR A 620 -22.39 39.00 -17.22
N LEU A 621 -22.44 37.68 -17.41
CA LEU A 621 -21.28 36.83 -17.64
C LEU A 621 -21.61 35.68 -18.60
N ARG A 622 -20.75 35.44 -19.59
CA ARG A 622 -20.77 34.22 -20.43
C ARG A 622 -19.47 33.44 -20.24
N ILE A 623 -19.57 32.12 -20.12
CA ILE A 623 -18.44 31.19 -19.99
C ILE A 623 -18.56 30.14 -21.11
N THR A 624 -17.54 30.04 -21.95
CA THR A 624 -17.47 29.08 -23.05
C THR A 624 -16.24 28.19 -22.96
N PHE A 625 -16.41 26.88 -23.13
CA PHE A 625 -15.33 25.89 -23.16
C PHE A 625 -15.10 25.42 -24.60
N SER A 626 -13.85 25.48 -25.06
CA SER A 626 -13.42 24.96 -26.35
C SER A 626 -12.37 23.86 -26.16
N PHE A 627 -12.45 22.79 -26.96
CA PHE A 627 -11.70 21.55 -26.72
C PHE A 627 -10.64 21.34 -27.80
N LYS A 628 -9.40 21.08 -27.38
CA LYS A 628 -8.29 20.72 -28.27
C LYS A 628 -7.60 19.47 -27.76
N LYS A 629 -7.43 18.49 -28.65
CA LYS A 629 -6.75 17.22 -28.35
C LYS A 629 -5.35 17.25 -28.95
N GLN A 630 -4.31 16.93 -28.17
CA GLN A 630 -2.93 17.05 -28.68
C GLN A 630 -2.53 15.83 -29.51
N PRO A 631 -2.07 15.99 -30.77
CA PRO A 631 -1.78 14.85 -31.65
C PRO A 631 -0.62 13.98 -31.16
N ARG A 632 0.28 14.50 -30.31
CA ARG A 632 1.36 13.72 -29.66
C ARG A 632 0.93 12.92 -28.42
N LYS A 633 -0.27 13.16 -27.86
CA LYS A 633 -0.76 12.49 -26.65
C LYS A 633 -2.29 12.33 -26.70
N PRO A 634 -2.82 11.22 -27.27
CA PRO A 634 -4.26 11.03 -27.45
C PRO A 634 -5.06 10.77 -26.15
N GLN A 635 -4.45 10.87 -24.98
CA GLN A 635 -5.12 10.86 -23.67
C GLN A 635 -5.26 12.26 -23.04
N GLU A 636 -4.47 13.26 -23.48
CA GLU A 636 -4.55 14.63 -22.96
C GLU A 636 -5.50 15.49 -23.83
N THR A 637 -6.48 16.12 -23.18
CA THR A 637 -7.44 17.04 -23.80
C THR A 637 -7.35 18.39 -23.11
N THR A 638 -6.87 19.40 -23.84
CA THR A 638 -6.80 20.79 -23.37
C THR A 638 -8.17 21.44 -23.49
N ILE A 639 -8.71 21.95 -22.38
CA ILE A 639 -9.98 22.67 -22.33
C ILE A 639 -9.69 24.16 -22.14
N ASN A 640 -9.90 24.96 -23.18
CA ASN A 640 -9.74 26.40 -23.12
C ASN A 640 -11.06 27.04 -22.66
N ALA A 641 -11.11 27.46 -21.39
CA ALA A 641 -12.20 28.25 -20.84
C ALA A 641 -12.03 29.74 -21.16
N THR A 642 -13.06 30.37 -21.70
CA THR A 642 -13.11 31.81 -21.98
C THR A 642 -14.24 32.44 -21.17
N PHE A 643 -13.90 33.47 -20.39
CA PHE A 643 -14.84 34.20 -19.53
C PHE A 643 -15.06 35.60 -20.14
N THR A 644 -16.30 35.89 -20.53
CA THR A 644 -16.69 37.17 -21.17
C THR A 644 -17.60 37.95 -20.23
N ASN A 645 -17.11 39.07 -19.72
CA ASN A 645 -17.95 40.05 -19.02
C ASN A 645 -18.91 40.69 -20.03
N LEU A 646 -20.21 40.72 -19.70
CA LEU A 646 -21.26 41.36 -20.48
C LEU A 646 -21.89 42.57 -19.75
N ALA A 647 -21.45 42.83 -18.50
CA ALA A 647 -21.86 43.99 -17.73
C ALA A 647 -20.95 45.21 -18.00
N THR A 648 -21.48 46.41 -17.76
CA THR A 648 -20.72 47.68 -17.80
C THR A 648 -19.79 47.87 -16.60
N THR A 649 -19.88 47.01 -15.58
CA THR A 649 -19.05 47.02 -14.37
C THR A 649 -17.91 46.01 -14.48
N THR A 650 -16.70 46.41 -14.13
CA THR A 650 -15.52 45.53 -14.05
C THR A 650 -15.64 44.57 -12.85
N PHE A 651 -15.50 43.27 -13.09
CA PHE A 651 -15.33 42.29 -12.01
C PHE A 651 -13.87 42.28 -11.51
N THR A 652 -13.69 42.24 -10.19
CA THR A 652 -12.43 41.87 -9.52
C THR A 652 -12.60 40.52 -8.81
N ASP A 653 -11.48 39.89 -8.45
CA ASP A 653 -11.44 38.75 -7.50
C ASP A 653 -12.34 37.56 -7.88
N PHE A 654 -12.48 37.31 -9.19
CA PHE A 654 -13.27 36.21 -9.73
C PHE A 654 -12.62 34.84 -9.44
N VAL A 655 -13.30 34.03 -8.64
CA VAL A 655 -12.91 32.64 -8.33
C VAL A 655 -13.75 31.66 -9.15
N PHE A 656 -13.08 30.80 -9.92
CA PHE A 656 -13.70 29.66 -10.60
C PHE A 656 -13.41 28.37 -9.84
N GLN A 657 -14.41 27.51 -9.65
CA GLN A 657 -14.28 26.20 -9.03
C GLN A 657 -14.94 25.15 -9.93
N ALA A 658 -14.27 24.02 -10.14
CA ALA A 658 -14.77 22.90 -10.92
C ALA A 658 -14.63 21.59 -10.13
N ALA A 659 -15.72 20.82 -10.03
CA ALA A 659 -15.71 19.49 -9.47
C ALA A 659 -15.53 18.45 -10.59
N VAL A 660 -14.59 17.52 -10.43
CA VAL A 660 -14.25 16.50 -11.43
C VAL A 660 -14.14 15.12 -10.77
N PRO A 661 -14.59 14.02 -11.43
CA PRO A 661 -14.46 12.66 -10.88
C PRO A 661 -13.01 12.26 -10.61
N LYS A 662 -12.79 11.46 -9.56
CA LYS A 662 -11.46 11.00 -9.07
C LYS A 662 -10.58 10.21 -10.06
N VAL A 663 -11.01 10.05 -11.31
CA VAL A 663 -10.30 9.36 -12.40
C VAL A 663 -9.69 10.31 -13.44
N VAL A 664 -9.77 11.63 -13.22
CA VAL A 664 -9.18 12.65 -14.10
C VAL A 664 -8.36 13.65 -13.28
N PHE A 665 -7.16 13.97 -13.77
CA PHE A 665 -6.26 14.97 -13.19
C PHE A 665 -6.34 16.28 -14.00
N ILE A 666 -6.19 17.42 -13.32
CA ILE A 666 -6.16 18.77 -13.92
C ILE A 666 -4.78 19.39 -13.70
N SER A 667 -4.29 20.14 -14.70
CA SER A 667 -3.14 21.03 -14.57
C SER A 667 -3.45 22.40 -15.19
N ASP A 668 -3.68 23.39 -14.33
CA ASP A 668 -4.10 24.73 -14.75
C ASP A 668 -2.92 25.61 -15.19
N THR A 669 -3.10 26.36 -16.27
CA THR A 669 -2.15 27.37 -16.77
C THR A 669 -2.88 28.66 -17.17
N CYS A 670 -3.03 29.58 -16.22
CA CYS A 670 -3.72 30.85 -16.45
C CYS A 670 -2.84 31.83 -17.25
N SER A 671 -3.34 32.33 -18.37
CA SER A 671 -2.66 33.33 -19.21
C SER A 671 -3.55 34.56 -19.43
N HIS A 672 -3.14 35.70 -18.88
CA HIS A 672 -3.91 36.95 -18.93
C HIS A 672 -3.56 37.81 -20.17
N SER A 673 -4.37 37.72 -21.22
CA SER A 673 -4.29 38.61 -22.39
C SER A 673 -5.10 39.90 -22.16
N ARG A 674 -4.48 40.93 -21.56
CA ARG A 674 -5.05 42.30 -21.50
C ARG A 674 -5.02 42.98 -22.88
N GLN A 675 -5.97 42.66 -23.75
CA GLN A 675 -6.24 43.51 -24.92
C GLN A 675 -6.88 44.82 -24.44
N ARG A 676 -6.10 45.91 -24.47
CA ARG A 676 -6.67 47.26 -24.57
C ARG A 676 -7.27 47.43 -25.96
N ILE A 677 -8.57 47.65 -26.01
CA ILE A 677 -9.26 48.23 -27.16
C ILE A 677 -9.66 49.65 -26.73
N PHE A 678 -9.58 50.60 -27.66
CA PHE A 678 -9.90 52.02 -27.43
C PHE A 678 -11.41 52.27 -27.34
#